data_AF-A0A2W4SXZ4-F1
#
_entry.id   AF-A0A2W4SXZ4-F1
#
_cell.length_a   1.000
_cell.length_b   1.000
_cell.length_c   1.000
_cell.angle_alpha   90.00
_cell.angle_beta   90.00
_cell.angle_gamma   90.00
#
_symmetry.space_group_name_H-M   'P 1'
#
loop_
_entity.id
_entity.type
_entity.pdbx_description
1 polymer ?
#
loop_
_entity_poly.entity_id
_entity_poly.type
_entity_poly.pdbx_seq_one_letter_code
_entity_poly.pdbx_strand_id
1 'polypeptide(L)'
;MNDRTARDGFAWKLERDASGIAWLTIDKPGTSANVLSREVLMELDGILGELETSPPRGVVIRSGKPSGFVAGADIKEFTGLRTAAEAYDLIRPGQRVFDRLEALPCPTVAAIHGFALGGGLELALACRYRVGVNDEKLSLGLPEVQLGIHPGFGGTVRSVRLIGVRPAMQLMLTGRPVRADKALALGLVDRLVPAGELEAAARALIENPPPPKQAPFFERMLGWGPVRPIVRSMLEKQVAGRAPREHYPAPYAIIDLWARYGAQGAEAFDAEARSIAELFCTPTSRNLVRVFLLQDRLKSLGGKLDPAVRHVHVVGAGVMGGDIAAWCALRGFTVTLQDRSAEIVEPALARARELFEKRARDPAKVAEARERLRGDVAGDGVAQADVVIEAIFEDLDAKRALYAQLEPRMKPTAILATNTSSIMLEPLAADLARPERLVGLHFFNPVPQMPLVEVVSSGRTDPEVVRTALAFTRRIDKLPVPCRSAPGFVVNRVLMPYLHEAMYAAQEGVPLSVIDRAAVRFGMPMGPIELADVVGLDVAGHVGRIIAQELGRSPPDLARLQELVSAKKLGRKSGEGFYVWKDGKPQKPPVPALEVPPDLTDRLLLPLVNECVACLRERVVEDADLLDAAVIFGTGFAPFRGGPLAYARSRGVAEITARLTELARRYGSRFEPDEGWSLLEPQTASSAKP
;
A
#
# COMPACT_ATOMS: atom_id res chain seq x y z
N MET A 1 -12.82 42.39 21.63
CA MET A 1 -13.77 41.39 21.08
C MET A 1 -13.97 41.70 19.61
N ASN A 2 -13.28 40.97 18.73
CA ASN A 2 -13.68 40.78 17.33
C ASN A 2 -13.33 39.32 17.03
N ASP A 3 -14.12 38.44 17.62
CA ASP A 3 -14.05 37.00 17.48
C ASP A 3 -14.70 36.67 16.14
N ARG A 4 -13.92 36.28 15.12
CA ARG A 4 -14.53 35.73 13.89
C ARG A 4 -15.03 34.33 14.23
N THR A 5 -16.26 34.30 14.74
CA THR A 5 -17.14 33.13 14.69
C THR A 5 -17.04 32.50 13.30
N ALA A 6 -16.87 31.17 13.27
CA ALA A 6 -16.70 30.35 12.08
C ALA A 6 -17.42 30.92 10.85
N ARG A 7 -16.65 31.35 9.84
CA ARG A 7 -17.23 31.68 8.53
C ARG A 7 -17.55 30.35 7.85
N ASP A 8 -18.79 30.16 7.43
CA ASP A 8 -19.19 28.97 6.67
C ASP A 8 -18.23 28.78 5.48
N GLY A 9 -17.63 27.58 5.40
CA GLY A 9 -16.71 27.20 4.34
C GLY A 9 -15.20 27.35 4.63
N PHE A 10 -14.80 28.02 5.72
CA PHE A 10 -13.38 28.10 6.11
C PHE A 10 -12.92 26.83 6.83
N ALA A 11 -11.65 26.45 6.65
CA ALA A 11 -11.03 25.32 7.33
C ALA A 11 -10.45 25.69 8.70
N TRP A 12 -10.11 26.95 8.94
CA TRP A 12 -9.52 27.40 10.21
C TRP A 12 -10.50 28.18 11.09
N LYS A 13 -10.55 27.80 12.37
CA LYS A 13 -11.20 28.56 13.44
C LYS A 13 -10.17 29.09 14.43
N LEU A 14 -10.13 30.41 14.62
CA LEU A 14 -9.31 31.08 15.63
C LEU A 14 -10.20 31.47 16.83
N GLU A 15 -9.83 31.03 18.02
CA GLU A 15 -10.48 31.41 19.28
C GLU A 15 -9.42 31.96 20.24
N ARG A 16 -9.71 33.04 20.99
CA ARG A 16 -8.81 33.54 22.05
C ARG A 16 -9.45 33.26 23.41
N ASP A 17 -8.72 32.56 24.28
CA ASP A 17 -9.23 32.27 25.63
C ASP A 17 -8.98 33.41 26.62
N ALA A 18 -9.55 33.27 27.82
CA ALA A 18 -9.41 34.26 28.89
C ALA A 18 -7.97 34.50 29.36
N SER A 19 -7.04 33.57 29.08
CA SER A 19 -5.61 33.68 29.39
C SER A 19 -4.81 34.32 28.26
N GLY A 20 -5.48 34.74 27.18
CA GLY A 20 -4.86 35.37 26.01
C GLY A 20 -4.16 34.39 25.06
N ILE A 21 -4.45 33.08 25.16
CA ILE A 21 -3.92 32.06 24.24
C ILE A 21 -4.83 31.98 23.02
N ALA A 22 -4.22 31.95 21.83
CA ALA A 22 -4.91 31.73 20.56
C ALA A 22 -4.99 30.24 20.22
N TRP A 23 -6.20 29.72 20.05
CA TRP A 23 -6.48 28.34 19.65
C TRP A 23 -6.88 28.30 18.18
N LEU A 24 -5.99 27.77 17.34
CA LEU A 24 -6.21 27.53 15.92
C LEU A 24 -6.66 26.09 15.70
N THR A 25 -7.93 25.91 15.38
CA THR A 25 -8.52 24.60 15.09
C THR A 25 -8.67 24.44 13.58
N ILE A 26 -7.99 23.45 12.99
CA ILE A 26 -8.21 23.05 11.60
C ILE A 26 -9.31 21.98 11.51
N ASP A 27 -10.33 22.25 10.70
CA ASP A 27 -11.43 21.36 10.40
C ASP A 27 -11.93 21.58 8.97
N LYS A 28 -11.24 20.99 7.99
CA LYS A 28 -11.56 21.16 6.55
C LYS A 28 -12.97 20.62 6.26
N PRO A 29 -13.93 21.46 5.78
CA PRO A 29 -15.28 21.00 5.47
C PRO A 29 -15.31 19.94 4.37
N GLY A 30 -16.29 19.03 4.44
CA GLY A 30 -16.52 18.01 3.39
C GLY A 30 -15.51 16.86 3.35
N THR A 31 -14.47 16.85 4.20
CA THR A 31 -13.49 15.77 4.27
C THR A 31 -13.53 15.04 5.61
N SER A 32 -13.15 13.75 5.60
CA SER A 32 -13.02 12.94 6.83
C SER A 32 -11.72 13.20 7.59
N ALA A 33 -10.72 13.79 6.93
CA ALA A 33 -9.42 14.13 7.46
C ALA A 33 -8.99 15.51 6.96
N ASN A 34 -8.20 16.23 7.76
CA ASN A 34 -7.61 17.49 7.34
C ASN A 34 -6.47 17.24 6.35
N VAL A 35 -6.45 18.02 5.27
CA VAL A 35 -5.37 18.09 4.30
C VAL A 35 -5.03 19.56 4.04
N LEU A 36 -3.77 19.84 3.77
CA LEU A 36 -3.27 21.18 3.46
C LEU A 36 -3.42 21.43 1.96
N SER A 37 -4.59 21.92 1.55
CA SER A 37 -4.78 22.49 0.22
C SER A 37 -4.29 23.94 0.18
N ARG A 38 -4.18 24.50 -1.02
CA ARG A 38 -3.79 25.90 -1.21
C ARG A 38 -4.69 26.85 -0.44
N GLU A 39 -6.01 26.61 -0.43
CA GLU A 39 -6.97 27.46 0.29
C GLU A 39 -6.70 27.43 1.80
N VAL A 40 -6.49 26.24 2.36
CA VAL A 40 -6.19 26.05 3.79
C VAL A 40 -4.90 26.80 4.20
N LEU A 41 -3.88 26.79 3.34
CA LEU A 41 -2.64 27.52 3.59
C LEU A 41 -2.82 29.04 3.48
N MET A 42 -3.61 29.52 2.51
CA MET A 42 -3.93 30.94 2.36
C MET A 42 -4.77 31.48 3.52
N GLU A 43 -5.71 30.69 4.05
CA GLU A 43 -6.45 31.04 5.27
C GLU A 43 -5.51 31.19 6.47
N LEU A 44 -4.60 30.23 6.66
CA LEU A 44 -3.60 30.29 7.73
C LEU A 44 -2.70 31.52 7.57
N ASP A 45 -2.25 31.82 6.35
CA ASP A 45 -1.43 33.00 6.05
C ASP A 45 -2.10 34.32 6.46
N GLY A 46 -3.40 34.45 6.17
CA GLY A 46 -4.19 35.61 6.60
C GLY A 46 -4.34 35.71 8.11
N ILE A 47 -4.56 34.58 8.80
CA ILE A 47 -4.62 34.52 10.27
C ILE A 47 -3.28 34.90 10.89
N LEU A 48 -2.16 34.41 10.34
CA LEU A 48 -0.83 34.76 10.84
C LEU A 48 -0.56 36.26 10.73
N GLY A 49 -1.06 36.95 9.71
CA GLY A 49 -0.96 38.41 9.61
C GLY A 49 -1.65 39.15 10.77
N GLU A 50 -2.79 38.64 11.25
CA GLU A 50 -3.45 39.17 12.44
C GLU A 50 -2.61 38.91 13.70
N LEU A 51 -2.11 37.68 13.86
CA LEU A 51 -1.32 37.26 15.02
C LEU A 51 0.03 37.97 15.10
N GLU A 52 0.64 38.33 13.97
CA GLU A 52 1.86 39.15 13.92
C GLU A 52 1.60 40.59 14.37
N THR A 53 0.43 41.15 14.02
CA THR A 53 0.03 42.53 14.38
C THR A 53 -0.42 42.62 15.84
N SER A 54 -1.08 41.59 16.36
CA SER A 54 -1.52 41.51 17.76
C SER A 54 -1.13 40.16 18.37
N PRO A 55 0.15 39.99 18.76
CA PRO A 55 0.67 38.74 19.28
C PRO A 55 -0.10 38.25 20.52
N PRO A 56 -0.62 37.02 20.52
CA PRO A 56 -1.23 36.43 21.69
C PRO A 56 -0.14 36.03 22.71
N ARG A 57 -0.56 35.59 23.91
CA ARG A 57 0.36 34.99 24.88
C ARG A 57 1.05 33.74 24.31
N GLY A 58 0.36 33.03 23.42
CA GLY A 58 0.90 31.93 22.63
C GLY A 58 -0.18 31.36 21.71
N VAL A 59 0.22 30.45 20.80
CA VAL A 59 -0.67 29.83 19.81
C VAL A 59 -0.68 28.32 19.99
N VAL A 60 -1.87 27.71 20.04
CA VAL A 60 -2.04 26.26 19.98
C VAL A 60 -2.73 25.89 18.67
N ILE A 61 -2.12 25.01 17.88
CA ILE A 61 -2.72 24.42 16.70
C ILE A 61 -3.27 23.04 17.06
N ARG A 62 -4.55 22.80 16.82
CA ARG A 62 -5.24 21.52 17.04
C ARG A 62 -6.14 21.16 15.85
N SER A 63 -6.62 19.92 15.80
CA SER A 63 -7.55 19.45 14.77
C SER A 63 -8.96 19.26 15.34
N GLY A 64 -9.97 19.64 14.56
CA GLY A 64 -11.38 19.34 14.83
C GLY A 64 -11.83 17.96 14.31
N LYS A 65 -11.00 17.27 13.51
CA LYS A 65 -11.35 15.95 12.95
C LYS A 65 -11.11 14.83 13.97
N PRO A 66 -12.02 13.85 14.12
CA PRO A 66 -11.79 12.70 14.99
C PRO A 66 -10.70 11.76 14.47
N SER A 67 -10.39 11.82 13.17
CA SER A 67 -9.44 10.93 12.51
C SER A 67 -7.97 11.18 12.93
N GLY A 68 -7.62 12.42 13.24
CA GLY A 68 -6.26 12.83 13.58
C GLY A 68 -5.99 14.30 13.29
N PHE A 69 -4.73 14.71 13.38
CA PHE A 69 -4.27 16.07 13.19
C PHE A 69 -4.39 16.54 11.73
N VAL A 70 -3.45 16.15 10.86
CA VAL A 70 -3.39 16.53 9.43
C VAL A 70 -2.72 15.42 8.63
N ALA A 71 -3.32 15.02 7.50
CA ALA A 71 -2.91 13.84 6.73
C ALA A 71 -1.80 14.11 5.69
N GLY A 72 -1.46 15.39 5.49
CA GLY A 72 -0.50 15.83 4.49
C GLY A 72 -1.07 16.94 3.61
N ALA A 73 -0.40 17.20 2.50
CA ALA A 73 -0.87 18.10 1.46
C ALA A 73 -1.99 17.45 0.63
N ASP A 74 -2.79 18.27 -0.05
CA ASP A 74 -3.84 17.77 -0.96
C ASP A 74 -3.22 17.25 -2.27
N ILE A 75 -3.04 15.94 -2.36
CA ILE A 75 -2.37 15.29 -3.51
C ILE A 75 -3.06 15.61 -4.85
N LYS A 76 -4.35 15.91 -4.84
CA LYS A 76 -5.11 16.24 -6.06
C LYS A 76 -4.62 17.52 -6.72
N GLU A 77 -4.16 18.50 -5.94
CA GLU A 77 -3.61 19.75 -6.48
C GLU A 77 -2.35 19.50 -7.30
N PHE A 78 -1.58 18.47 -6.96
CA PHE A 78 -0.35 18.12 -7.68
C PHE A 78 -0.61 17.46 -9.03
N THR A 79 -1.77 16.83 -9.23
CA THR A 79 -2.09 16.13 -10.48
C THR A 79 -2.21 17.07 -11.68
N GLY A 80 -2.49 18.36 -11.45
CA GLY A 80 -2.60 19.38 -12.49
C GLY A 80 -1.28 20.07 -12.86
N LEU A 81 -0.20 19.83 -12.10
CA LEU A 81 1.08 20.52 -12.31
C LEU A 81 1.80 19.96 -13.55
N ARG A 82 2.11 20.84 -14.51
CA ARG A 82 2.74 20.45 -15.78
C ARG A 82 4.22 20.81 -15.82
N THR A 83 4.62 21.87 -15.13
CA THR A 83 6.00 22.36 -15.14
C THR A 83 6.57 22.53 -13.73
N ALA A 84 7.90 22.49 -13.62
CA ALA A 84 8.59 22.73 -12.36
C ALA A 84 8.39 24.17 -11.86
N ALA A 85 8.19 25.16 -12.75
CA ALA A 85 7.91 26.53 -12.36
C ALA A 85 6.56 26.64 -11.62
N GLU A 86 5.49 26.06 -12.20
CA GLU A 86 4.17 26.00 -11.55
C GLU A 86 4.23 25.31 -10.18
N ALA A 87 4.99 24.21 -10.09
CA ALA A 87 5.15 23.48 -8.84
C ALA A 87 5.92 24.30 -7.79
N TYR A 88 6.98 25.01 -8.19
CA TYR A 88 7.74 25.90 -7.30
C TYR A 88 6.86 27.03 -6.76
N ASP A 89 6.05 27.65 -7.64
CA ASP A 89 5.14 28.75 -7.28
C ASP A 89 4.00 28.29 -6.36
N LEU A 90 3.69 27.00 -6.30
CA LEU A 90 2.78 26.42 -5.32
C LEU A 90 3.48 26.16 -3.97
N ILE A 91 4.67 25.58 -4.00
CA ILE A 91 5.38 25.12 -2.80
C ILE A 91 5.97 26.29 -1.99
N ARG A 92 6.60 27.26 -2.68
CA ARG A 92 7.34 28.34 -2.01
C ARG A 92 6.43 29.22 -1.14
N PRO A 93 5.22 29.62 -1.57
CA PRO A 93 4.28 30.30 -0.68
C PRO A 93 3.91 29.47 0.55
N GLY A 94 3.66 28.16 0.39
CA GLY A 94 3.36 27.27 1.52
C GLY A 94 4.50 27.20 2.55
N GLN A 95 5.75 27.11 2.10
CA GLN A 95 6.92 27.21 2.99
C GLN A 95 6.93 28.53 3.76
N ARG A 96 6.63 29.67 3.10
CA ARG A 96 6.61 30.99 3.74
C ARG A 96 5.57 31.07 4.85
N VAL A 97 4.40 30.44 4.70
CA VAL A 97 3.39 30.37 5.77
C VAL A 97 3.98 29.70 7.01
N PHE A 98 4.75 28.62 6.84
CA PHE A 98 5.36 27.91 7.97
C PHE A 98 6.55 28.66 8.55
N ASP A 99 7.33 29.36 7.72
CA ASP A 99 8.39 30.26 8.17
C ASP A 99 7.81 31.39 9.05
N ARG A 100 6.67 31.96 8.68
CA ARG A 100 5.95 32.97 9.48
C ARG A 100 5.45 32.40 10.82
N LEU A 101 4.87 31.21 10.81
CA LEU A 101 4.45 30.51 12.02
C LEU A 101 5.63 30.27 12.99
N GLU A 102 6.78 29.84 12.47
CA GLU A 102 8.00 29.61 13.24
C GLU A 102 8.57 30.93 13.80
N ALA A 103 8.44 32.02 13.05
CA ALA A 103 8.94 33.35 13.40
C ALA A 103 8.03 34.15 14.35
N LEU A 104 6.84 33.65 14.70
CA LEU A 104 5.95 34.35 15.61
C LEU A 104 6.65 34.68 16.95
N PRO A 105 6.48 35.91 17.47
CA PRO A 105 7.15 36.38 18.70
C PRO A 105 6.47 35.85 19.98
N CYS A 106 5.84 34.67 19.92
CA CYS A 106 5.22 34.00 21.06
C CYS A 106 5.44 32.47 20.97
N PRO A 107 5.28 31.71 22.07
CA PRO A 107 5.30 30.24 22.04
C PRO A 107 4.20 29.68 21.14
N THR A 108 4.53 28.64 20.36
CA THR A 108 3.58 27.92 19.51
C THR A 108 3.61 26.42 19.81
N VAL A 109 2.44 25.78 19.91
CA VAL A 109 2.30 24.36 20.26
C VAL A 109 1.42 23.64 19.24
N ALA A 110 1.88 22.51 18.70
CA ALA A 110 1.02 21.57 17.97
C ALA A 110 0.45 20.52 18.95
N ALA A 111 -0.87 20.48 19.09
CA ALA A 111 -1.60 19.49 19.88
C ALA A 111 -2.11 18.36 18.96
N ILE A 112 -1.48 17.19 19.05
CA ILE A 112 -1.59 16.12 18.06
C ILE A 112 -2.29 14.90 18.65
N HIS A 113 -3.47 14.58 18.13
CA HIS A 113 -4.08 13.26 18.24
C HIS A 113 -4.07 12.54 16.89
N GLY A 114 -4.09 11.22 16.91
CA GLY A 114 -4.07 10.42 15.68
C GLY A 114 -2.85 10.72 14.80
N PHE A 115 -3.05 10.88 13.50
CA PHE A 115 -1.93 11.04 12.57
C PHE A 115 -1.52 12.52 12.34
N ALA A 116 -0.21 12.76 12.19
CA ALA A 116 0.34 13.95 11.55
C ALA A 116 1.36 13.47 10.49
N LEU A 117 0.96 13.52 9.21
CA LEU A 117 1.73 12.93 8.11
C LEU A 117 2.10 13.99 7.08
N GLY A 118 3.30 13.88 6.53
CA GLY A 118 3.84 14.76 5.52
C GLY A 118 3.74 16.23 5.91
N GLY A 119 3.11 17.05 5.07
CA GLY A 119 2.78 18.45 5.36
C GLY A 119 2.13 18.69 6.75
N GLY A 120 1.37 17.73 7.29
CA GLY A 120 0.83 17.81 8.64
C GLY A 120 1.88 17.74 9.74
N LEU A 121 2.92 16.91 9.55
CA LEU A 121 4.08 16.90 10.44
C LEU A 121 4.96 18.13 10.17
N GLU A 122 5.09 18.59 8.94
CA GLU A 122 5.83 19.83 8.62
C GLU A 122 5.22 21.05 9.31
N LEU A 123 3.89 21.15 9.36
CA LEU A 123 3.16 22.16 10.13
C LEU A 123 3.50 22.06 11.63
N ALA A 124 3.47 20.85 12.18
CA ALA A 124 3.83 20.62 13.59
C ALA A 124 5.31 20.91 13.89
N LEU A 125 6.20 20.69 12.92
CA LEU A 125 7.63 21.02 13.01
C LEU A 125 7.88 22.53 12.94
N ALA A 126 6.99 23.31 12.33
CA ALA A 126 7.04 24.77 12.35
C ALA A 126 6.58 25.36 13.70
N CYS A 127 5.86 24.61 14.53
CA CYS A 127 5.59 25.00 15.91
C CYS A 127 6.84 24.87 16.80
N ARG A 128 6.92 25.64 17.88
CA ARG A 128 8.05 25.55 18.84
C ARG A 128 7.99 24.25 19.64
N TYR A 129 6.79 23.82 20.04
CA TYR A 129 6.57 22.58 20.80
C TYR A 129 5.49 21.68 20.19
N ARG A 130 5.51 20.39 20.52
CA ARG A 130 4.52 19.39 20.12
C ARG A 130 4.09 18.53 21.31
N VAL A 131 2.78 18.38 21.52
CA VAL A 131 2.20 17.43 22.48
C VAL A 131 1.43 16.37 21.71
N GLY A 132 1.67 15.09 22.01
CA GLY A 132 0.97 13.96 21.40
C GLY A 132 0.06 13.23 22.38
N VAL A 133 -1.03 12.65 21.88
CA VAL A 133 -1.81 11.65 22.62
C VAL A 133 -1.04 10.33 22.68
N ASN A 134 -0.91 9.74 23.87
CA ASN A 134 -0.26 8.45 24.06
C ASN A 134 -1.21 7.28 23.75
N ASP A 135 -1.51 7.07 22.47
CA ASP A 135 -2.30 5.94 22.00
C ASP A 135 -1.71 5.30 20.73
N GLU A 136 -2.29 4.18 20.31
CA GLU A 136 -1.86 3.49 19.09
C GLU A 136 -2.19 4.24 17.80
N LYS A 137 -3.10 5.22 17.86
CA LYS A 137 -3.50 6.03 16.71
C LYS A 137 -2.44 7.08 16.41
N LEU A 138 -1.66 7.51 17.41
CA LEU A 138 -0.59 8.48 17.20
C LEU A 138 0.43 7.96 16.19
N SER A 139 0.54 8.67 15.07
CA SER A 139 1.39 8.27 13.94
C SER A 139 1.98 9.49 13.26
N LEU A 140 3.29 9.71 13.44
CA LEU A 140 4.00 10.87 12.89
C LEU A 140 4.97 10.44 11.80
N GLY A 141 4.92 11.06 10.63
CA GLY A 141 5.80 10.64 9.53
C GLY A 141 5.90 11.63 8.38
N LEU A 142 6.92 11.41 7.54
CA LEU A 142 7.17 12.12 6.29
C LEU A 142 7.14 11.10 5.12
N PRO A 143 5.95 10.66 4.69
CA PRO A 143 5.78 9.57 3.73
C PRO A 143 5.96 9.97 2.25
N GLU A 144 6.34 11.22 1.95
CA GLU A 144 6.44 11.80 0.61
C GLU A 144 7.25 10.94 -0.38
N VAL A 145 8.27 10.23 0.11
CA VAL A 145 9.08 9.32 -0.72
C VAL A 145 8.27 8.20 -1.37
N GLN A 146 7.15 7.81 -0.76
CA GLN A 146 6.20 6.82 -1.30
C GLN A 146 5.43 7.35 -2.52
N LEU A 147 5.37 8.68 -2.67
CA LEU A 147 4.78 9.39 -3.81
C LEU A 147 5.85 9.81 -4.82
N GLY A 148 7.12 9.42 -4.65
CA GLY A 148 8.21 9.80 -5.55
C GLY A 148 8.66 11.26 -5.40
N ILE A 149 8.34 11.89 -4.28
CA ILE A 149 8.75 13.25 -3.91
C ILE A 149 9.41 13.24 -2.52
N HIS A 150 9.77 14.40 -2.00
CA HIS A 150 10.24 14.54 -0.62
C HIS A 150 9.44 15.65 0.09
N PRO A 151 9.58 15.82 1.42
CA PRO A 151 8.91 16.91 2.14
C PRO A 151 9.21 18.27 1.50
N GLY A 152 8.19 19.12 1.36
CA GLY A 152 8.26 20.36 0.59
C GLY A 152 7.94 21.63 1.37
N PHE A 153 7.40 21.52 2.58
CA PHE A 153 7.08 22.65 3.46
C PHE A 153 8.09 22.79 4.59
N GLY A 154 9.36 22.49 4.31
CA GLY A 154 10.49 22.63 5.23
C GLY A 154 10.85 21.38 6.01
N GLY A 155 10.22 20.24 5.72
CA GLY A 155 10.45 18.98 6.42
C GLY A 155 11.88 18.47 6.29
N THR A 156 12.56 18.67 5.14
CA THR A 156 13.97 18.26 4.97
C THR A 156 14.92 19.10 5.82
N VAL A 157 14.46 20.29 6.24
CA VAL A 157 15.22 21.24 7.03
C VAL A 157 14.90 21.10 8.52
N ARG A 158 13.63 21.28 8.90
CA ARG A 158 13.17 21.32 10.29
C ARG A 158 13.34 19.99 11.00
N SER A 159 13.10 18.86 10.33
CA SER A 159 13.29 17.54 10.96
C SER A 159 14.76 17.29 11.30
N VAL A 160 15.68 17.61 10.41
CA VAL A 160 17.13 17.45 10.65
C VAL A 160 17.60 18.35 11.80
N ARG A 161 17.10 19.60 11.87
CA ARG A 161 17.41 20.52 12.98
C ARG A 161 16.90 20.01 14.34
N LEU A 162 15.69 19.47 14.37
CA LEU A 162 15.03 19.03 15.59
C LEU A 162 15.61 17.72 16.13
N ILE A 163 15.63 16.67 15.31
CA ILE A 163 15.93 15.31 15.76
C ILE A 163 17.29 14.78 15.29
N GLY A 164 17.97 15.50 14.40
CA GLY A 164 19.30 15.14 13.90
C GLY A 164 19.28 14.39 12.58
N VAL A 165 20.46 14.23 11.98
CA VAL A 165 20.63 13.73 10.60
C VAL A 165 20.11 12.32 10.44
N ARG A 166 20.58 11.35 11.26
CA ARG A 166 20.22 9.94 11.06
C ARG A 166 18.74 9.64 11.26
N PRO A 167 18.06 10.08 12.34
CA PRO A 167 16.65 9.78 12.53
C PRO A 167 15.75 10.56 11.56
N ALA A 168 16.10 11.79 11.18
CA ALA A 168 15.38 12.52 10.12
C ALA A 168 15.50 11.83 8.76
N MET A 169 16.71 11.40 8.38
CA MET A 169 16.93 10.61 7.16
C MET A 169 16.17 9.28 7.21
N GLN A 170 16.16 8.58 8.35
CA GLN A 170 15.37 7.37 8.50
C GLN A 170 13.87 7.64 8.27
N LEU A 171 13.34 8.75 8.81
CA LEU A 171 11.95 9.14 8.65
C LEU A 171 11.59 9.42 7.18
N MET A 172 12.39 10.25 6.51
CA MET A 172 12.14 10.68 5.13
C MET A 172 12.43 9.59 4.09
N LEU A 173 13.56 8.89 4.20
CA LEU A 173 13.99 7.90 3.19
C LEU A 173 13.15 6.62 3.24
N THR A 174 12.56 6.28 4.39
CA THR A 174 11.68 5.11 4.50
C THR A 174 10.20 5.45 4.32
N GLY A 175 9.83 6.72 4.57
CA GLY A 175 8.44 7.15 4.65
C GLY A 175 7.61 6.44 5.72
N ARG A 176 8.24 5.71 6.65
CA ARG A 176 7.54 4.94 7.67
C ARG A 176 7.24 5.84 8.88
N PRO A 177 5.97 5.98 9.29
CA PRO A 177 5.66 6.77 10.46
C PRO A 177 6.17 6.12 11.75
N VAL A 178 6.44 6.94 12.74
CA VAL A 178 6.77 6.54 14.10
C VAL A 178 5.54 6.68 15.01
N ARG A 179 5.45 5.79 16.01
CA ARG A 179 4.39 5.78 17.03
C ARG A 179 4.84 6.54 18.29
N ALA A 180 3.93 6.77 19.22
CA ALA A 180 4.10 7.57 20.44
C ALA A 180 5.48 7.43 21.11
N ASP A 181 5.82 6.25 21.67
CA ASP A 181 7.07 6.08 22.43
C ASP A 181 8.32 6.46 21.63
N LYS A 182 8.36 6.04 20.35
CA LYS A 182 9.49 6.34 19.47
C LYS A 182 9.51 7.82 19.09
N ALA A 183 8.36 8.45 18.88
CA ALA A 183 8.27 9.88 18.62
C ALA A 183 8.82 10.71 19.79
N LEU A 184 8.51 10.32 21.04
CA LEU A 184 9.03 10.98 22.24
C LEU A 184 10.54 10.75 22.38
N ALA A 185 11.00 9.51 22.22
CA ALA A 185 12.42 9.15 22.33
C ALA A 185 13.30 9.86 21.29
N LEU A 186 12.79 10.07 20.08
CA LEU A 186 13.49 10.82 19.03
C LEU A 186 13.46 12.34 19.24
N GLY A 187 12.58 12.84 20.10
CA GLY A 187 12.34 14.29 20.25
C GLY A 187 11.42 14.89 19.18
N LEU A 188 10.67 14.06 18.42
CA LEU A 188 9.63 14.54 17.50
C LEU A 188 8.41 15.09 18.26
N VAL A 189 8.13 14.59 19.46
CA VAL A 189 7.17 15.21 20.39
C VAL A 189 7.88 15.59 21.68
N ASP A 190 7.42 16.68 22.30
CA ASP A 190 7.97 17.19 23.54
C ASP A 190 7.38 16.48 24.75
N ARG A 191 6.08 16.13 24.67
CA ARG A 191 5.32 15.44 25.72
C ARG A 191 4.27 14.51 25.13
N LEU A 192 4.03 13.39 25.80
CA LEU A 192 2.91 12.49 25.55
C LEU A 192 1.94 12.52 26.73
N VAL A 193 0.62 12.53 26.46
CA VAL A 193 -0.43 12.57 27.49
C VAL A 193 -1.65 11.73 27.10
N PRO A 194 -2.50 11.31 28.06
CA PRO A 194 -3.82 10.76 27.74
C PRO A 194 -4.67 11.74 26.90
N ALA A 195 -5.62 11.22 26.13
CA ALA A 195 -6.42 12.04 25.21
C ALA A 195 -7.15 13.20 25.90
N GLY A 196 -7.69 12.98 27.11
CA GLY A 196 -8.38 14.00 27.89
C GLY A 196 -7.49 15.12 28.45
N GLU A 197 -6.16 14.97 28.39
CA GLU A 197 -5.19 15.93 28.94
C GLU A 197 -4.49 16.76 27.86
N LEU A 198 -4.79 16.52 26.57
CA LEU A 198 -4.06 17.14 25.46
C LEU A 198 -4.06 18.67 25.51
N GLU A 199 -5.22 19.28 25.73
CA GLU A 199 -5.36 20.75 25.76
C GLU A 199 -4.68 21.35 26.99
N ALA A 200 -4.84 20.72 28.16
CA ALA A 200 -4.20 21.15 29.39
C ALA A 200 -2.67 21.13 29.27
N ALA A 201 -2.13 20.07 28.65
CA ALA A 201 -0.70 19.94 28.40
C ALA A 201 -0.18 20.97 27.38
N ALA A 202 -0.95 21.28 26.34
CA ALA A 202 -0.60 22.33 25.39
C ALA A 202 -0.57 23.71 26.04
N ARG A 203 -1.57 24.04 26.87
CA ARG A 203 -1.61 25.27 27.67
C ARG A 203 -0.38 25.38 28.58
N ALA A 204 -0.04 24.31 29.29
CA ALA A 204 1.10 24.31 30.20
C ALA A 204 2.43 24.66 29.50
N LEU A 205 2.63 24.23 28.26
CA LEU A 205 3.81 24.59 27.45
C LEU A 205 3.83 26.04 26.99
N ILE A 206 2.67 26.67 26.83
CA ILE A 206 2.59 28.12 26.55
C ILE A 206 2.88 28.93 27.81
N GLU A 207 2.34 28.50 28.95
CA GLU A 207 2.47 29.23 30.22
C GLU A 207 3.88 29.13 30.80
N ASN A 208 4.52 27.98 30.67
CA ASN A 208 5.87 27.70 31.17
C ASN A 208 6.73 27.07 30.06
N PRO A 209 7.12 27.83 29.03
CA PRO A 209 7.83 27.31 27.86
C PRO A 209 9.25 26.84 28.24
N PRO A 210 9.57 25.54 28.12
CA PRO A 210 10.93 25.07 28.35
C PRO A 210 11.87 25.54 27.22
N PRO A 211 13.19 25.54 27.42
CA PRO A 211 14.14 25.79 26.33
C PRO A 211 13.87 24.84 25.14
N PRO A 212 13.83 25.33 23.89
CA PRO A 212 13.61 24.47 22.73
C PRO A 212 14.64 23.35 22.65
N LYS A 213 14.16 22.12 22.41
CA LYS A 213 15.05 20.96 22.23
C LYS A 213 15.90 21.15 20.97
N GLN A 214 17.15 20.72 21.06
CA GLN A 214 18.06 20.62 19.92
C GLN A 214 18.46 19.16 19.73
N ALA A 215 18.80 18.81 18.48
CA ALA A 215 19.36 17.50 18.19
C ALA A 215 20.61 17.21 19.06
N PRO A 216 20.82 15.95 19.47
CA PRO A 216 22.01 15.55 20.22
C PRO A 216 23.30 16.00 19.54
N PHE A 217 24.33 16.35 20.33
CA PHE A 217 25.60 16.88 19.79
C PHE A 217 26.21 16.00 18.69
N PHE A 218 26.23 14.68 18.88
CA PHE A 218 26.74 13.73 17.89
C PHE A 218 25.96 13.80 16.56
N GLU A 219 24.63 13.94 16.59
CA GLU A 219 23.84 14.10 15.37
C GLU A 219 24.11 15.43 14.66
N ARG A 220 24.36 16.50 15.42
CA ARG A 220 24.74 17.80 14.84
C ARG A 220 26.11 17.75 14.17
N MET A 221 27.06 17.01 14.75
CA MET A 221 28.40 16.80 14.19
C MET A 221 28.36 16.12 12.81
N LEU A 222 27.40 15.22 12.58
CA LEU A 222 27.21 14.60 11.26
C LEU A 222 26.85 15.63 10.17
N GLY A 223 26.27 16.76 10.56
CA GLY A 223 25.94 17.89 9.68
C GLY A 223 27.10 18.82 9.36
N TRP A 224 28.32 18.56 9.86
CA TRP A 224 29.49 19.41 9.58
C TRP A 224 30.02 19.19 8.16
N GLY A 225 30.40 20.27 7.47
CA GLY A 225 30.81 20.25 6.05
C GLY A 225 31.79 19.13 5.67
N PRO A 226 32.90 18.93 6.41
CA PRO A 226 33.84 17.84 6.13
C PRO A 226 33.28 16.42 6.34
N VAL A 227 32.25 16.26 7.17
CA VAL A 227 31.65 14.95 7.53
C VAL A 227 30.55 14.56 6.54
N ARG A 228 29.85 15.53 5.95
CA ARG A 228 28.70 15.29 5.04
C ARG A 228 29.01 14.32 3.89
N PRO A 229 30.16 14.39 3.18
CA PRO A 229 30.44 13.46 2.08
C PRO A 229 30.49 11.99 2.51
N ILE A 230 31.00 11.71 3.71
CA ILE A 230 31.08 10.35 4.27
C ILE A 230 29.68 9.83 4.58
N VAL A 231 28.88 10.64 5.29
CA VAL A 231 27.50 10.29 5.64
C VAL A 231 26.64 10.12 4.39
N ARG A 232 26.82 10.98 3.39
CA ARG A 232 26.18 10.85 2.07
C ARG A 232 26.46 9.48 1.46
N SER A 233 27.71 9.07 1.36
CA SER A 233 28.06 7.76 0.78
C SER A 233 27.43 6.59 1.54
N MET A 234 27.36 6.69 2.88
CA MET A 234 26.68 5.70 3.71
C MET A 234 25.17 5.65 3.43
N LEU A 235 24.50 6.81 3.35
CA LEU A 235 23.07 6.88 3.06
C LEU A 235 22.75 6.38 1.65
N GLU A 236 23.54 6.74 0.64
CA GLU A 236 23.39 6.27 -0.74
C GLU A 236 23.50 4.74 -0.83
N LYS A 237 24.48 4.13 -0.13
CA LYS A 237 24.61 2.66 -0.04
C LYS A 237 23.41 2.02 0.66
N GLN A 238 22.88 2.66 1.69
CA GLN A 238 21.72 2.16 2.42
C GLN A 238 20.44 2.13 1.56
N VAL A 239 20.24 3.11 0.68
CA VAL A 239 19.05 3.18 -0.18
C VAL A 239 19.18 2.40 -1.48
N ALA A 240 20.39 2.27 -2.04
CA ALA A 240 20.61 1.69 -3.37
C ALA A 240 20.05 0.27 -3.56
N GLY A 241 20.07 -0.56 -2.50
CA GLY A 241 19.54 -1.92 -2.56
C GLY A 241 18.01 -2.02 -2.60
N ARG A 242 17.28 -0.97 -2.22
CA ARG A 242 15.80 -0.97 -2.14
C ARG A 242 15.14 0.03 -3.08
N ALA A 243 15.85 1.10 -3.40
CA ALA A 243 15.38 2.19 -4.24
C ALA A 243 16.53 2.57 -5.19
N PRO A 244 16.71 1.85 -6.30
CA PRO A 244 17.70 2.23 -7.31
C PRO A 244 17.44 3.65 -7.82
N ARG A 245 18.51 4.46 -7.96
CA ARG A 245 18.41 5.88 -8.36
C ARG A 245 17.66 6.09 -9.68
N GLU A 246 17.82 5.15 -10.61
CA GLU A 246 17.15 5.14 -11.91
C GLU A 246 15.62 5.03 -11.82
N HIS A 247 15.10 4.33 -10.81
CA HIS A 247 13.67 4.13 -10.62
C HIS A 247 13.07 5.11 -9.62
N TYR A 248 13.83 5.45 -8.58
CA TYR A 248 13.38 6.24 -7.44
C TYR A 248 14.38 7.38 -7.16
N PRO A 249 14.24 8.54 -7.83
CA PRO A 249 15.14 9.68 -7.64
C PRO A 249 14.96 10.41 -6.29
N ALA A 250 13.76 10.41 -5.71
CA ALA A 250 13.44 11.19 -4.51
C ALA A 250 14.31 10.90 -3.26
N PRO A 251 14.62 9.64 -2.89
CA PRO A 251 15.56 9.34 -1.81
C PRO A 251 16.92 10.02 -2.00
N TYR A 252 17.42 10.07 -3.23
CA TYR A 252 18.72 10.67 -3.54
C TYR A 252 18.65 12.19 -3.53
N ALA A 253 17.52 12.77 -3.97
CA ALA A 253 17.28 14.21 -3.85
C ALA A 253 17.32 14.68 -2.39
N ILE A 254 16.72 13.91 -1.45
CA ILE A 254 16.81 14.20 0.00
C ILE A 254 18.26 14.22 0.47
N ILE A 255 19.04 13.19 0.10
CA ILE A 255 20.45 13.06 0.49
C ILE A 255 21.28 14.20 -0.11
N ASP A 256 21.05 14.52 -1.39
CA ASP A 256 21.77 15.55 -2.13
C ASP A 256 21.50 16.95 -1.55
N LEU A 257 20.24 17.27 -1.23
CA LEU A 257 19.85 18.51 -0.57
C LEU A 257 20.59 18.68 0.76
N TRP A 258 20.53 17.67 1.63
CA TRP A 258 21.20 17.74 2.92
C TRP A 258 22.73 17.82 2.77
N ALA A 259 23.32 17.03 1.89
CA ALA A 259 24.77 17.02 1.69
C ALA A 259 25.30 18.39 1.25
N ARG A 260 24.55 19.09 0.39
CA ARG A 260 24.91 20.42 -0.12
C ARG A 260 24.60 21.53 0.90
N TYR A 261 23.36 21.62 1.37
CA TYR A 261 22.85 22.77 2.13
C TYR A 261 22.83 22.57 3.65
N GLY A 262 23.04 21.34 4.13
CA GLY A 262 23.18 21.04 5.56
C GLY A 262 21.94 21.26 6.42
N ALA A 263 20.77 21.44 5.79
CA ALA A 263 19.53 21.82 6.46
C ALA A 263 19.64 23.14 7.26
N GLN A 264 20.35 24.14 6.74
CA GLN A 264 20.56 25.43 7.42
C GLN A 264 20.35 26.62 6.49
N GLY A 265 19.89 27.75 7.06
CA GLY A 265 19.65 28.99 6.32
C GLY A 265 18.42 28.97 5.40
N ALA A 266 18.18 30.12 4.76
CA ALA A 266 17.09 30.32 3.81
C ALA A 266 17.31 29.58 2.47
N GLU A 267 18.59 29.41 2.08
CA GLU A 267 18.97 28.72 0.85
C GLU A 267 18.53 27.24 0.85
N ALA A 268 18.59 26.57 2.01
CA ALA A 268 18.12 25.19 2.14
C ALA A 268 16.62 25.03 1.84
N PHE A 269 15.78 25.98 2.25
CA PHE A 269 14.34 25.96 1.95
C PHE A 269 14.07 26.24 0.48
N ASP A 270 14.79 27.20 -0.13
CA ASP A 270 14.67 27.47 -1.56
C ASP A 270 15.09 26.27 -2.40
N ALA A 271 16.20 25.62 -2.05
CA ALA A 271 16.67 24.41 -2.69
C ALA A 271 15.67 23.23 -2.54
N GLU A 272 15.06 23.07 -1.36
CA GLU A 272 13.98 22.10 -1.13
C GLU A 272 12.81 22.35 -2.09
N ALA A 273 12.35 23.60 -2.21
CA ALA A 273 11.24 23.96 -3.09
C ALA A 273 11.55 23.69 -4.57
N ARG A 274 12.77 23.97 -5.04
CA ARG A 274 13.20 23.66 -6.41
C ARG A 274 13.27 22.16 -6.65
N SER A 275 13.88 21.42 -5.72
CA SER A 275 14.07 19.98 -5.87
C SER A 275 12.74 19.22 -5.89
N ILE A 276 11.79 19.56 -5.02
CA ILE A 276 10.48 18.90 -5.04
C ILE A 276 9.70 19.25 -6.31
N ALA A 277 9.81 20.49 -6.79
CA ALA A 277 9.17 20.94 -8.02
C ALA A 277 9.64 20.14 -9.26
N GLU A 278 10.94 19.84 -9.34
CA GLU A 278 11.48 18.95 -10.37
C GLU A 278 10.94 17.52 -10.23
N LEU A 279 10.89 16.99 -9.00
CA LEU A 279 10.41 15.63 -8.73
C LEU A 279 8.94 15.43 -9.13
N PHE A 280 8.06 16.42 -8.90
CA PHE A 280 6.66 16.37 -9.33
C PHE A 280 6.51 16.13 -10.84
N CYS A 281 7.46 16.61 -11.64
CA CYS A 281 7.42 16.47 -13.09
C CYS A 281 7.96 15.11 -13.58
N THR A 282 8.53 14.29 -12.70
CA THR A 282 9.10 13.00 -13.08
C THR A 282 8.00 11.96 -13.38
N PRO A 283 8.22 11.05 -14.35
CA PRO A 283 7.32 9.92 -14.57
C PRO A 283 7.11 9.06 -13.32
N THR A 284 8.17 8.85 -12.52
CA THR A 284 8.11 8.12 -11.26
C THR A 284 7.09 8.73 -10.28
N SER A 285 7.17 10.04 -10.03
CA SER A 285 6.25 10.72 -9.12
C SER A 285 4.81 10.64 -9.62
N ARG A 286 4.57 10.94 -10.90
CA ARG A 286 3.24 10.83 -11.53
C ARG A 286 2.63 9.43 -11.38
N ASN A 287 3.44 8.41 -11.59
CA ASN A 287 3.00 7.02 -11.47
C ASN A 287 2.76 6.63 -10.01
N LEU A 288 3.60 7.01 -9.07
CA LEU A 288 3.39 6.70 -7.65
C LEU A 288 2.18 7.44 -7.06
N VAL A 289 1.95 8.69 -7.46
CA VAL A 289 0.70 9.42 -7.15
C VAL A 289 -0.51 8.68 -7.74
N ARG A 290 -0.44 8.22 -8.99
CA ARG A 290 -1.48 7.38 -9.57
C ARG A 290 -1.72 6.11 -8.74
N VAL A 291 -0.66 5.38 -8.35
CA VAL A 291 -0.80 4.17 -7.52
C VAL A 291 -1.47 4.48 -6.18
N PHE A 292 -1.15 5.60 -5.55
CA PHE A 292 -1.83 6.06 -4.34
C PHE A 292 -3.33 6.29 -4.58
N LEU A 293 -3.70 6.95 -5.69
CA LEU A 293 -5.10 7.18 -6.06
C LEU A 293 -5.84 5.89 -6.40
N LEU A 294 -5.18 4.92 -7.05
CA LEU A 294 -5.72 3.58 -7.27
C LEU A 294 -6.00 2.87 -5.94
N GLN A 295 -5.08 2.98 -4.97
CA GLN A 295 -5.29 2.42 -3.64
C GLN A 295 -6.49 3.06 -2.93
N ASP A 296 -6.64 4.39 -3.02
CA ASP A 296 -7.77 5.12 -2.45
C ASP A 296 -9.10 4.71 -3.10
N ARG A 297 -9.10 4.54 -4.44
CA ARG A 297 -10.24 4.01 -5.19
C ARG A 297 -10.63 2.61 -4.70
N LEU A 298 -9.69 1.68 -4.55
CA LEU A 298 -10.01 0.34 -4.03
C LEU A 298 -10.59 0.41 -2.60
N LYS A 299 -10.09 1.31 -1.75
CA LYS A 299 -10.65 1.51 -0.41
C LYS A 299 -12.07 2.06 -0.45
N SER A 300 -12.38 2.95 -1.41
CA SER A 300 -13.70 3.57 -1.54
C SER A 300 -14.75 2.61 -2.10
N LEU A 301 -14.36 1.59 -2.87
CA LEU A 301 -15.25 0.50 -3.33
C LEU A 301 -15.84 -0.32 -2.17
N GLY A 302 -15.14 -0.41 -1.03
CA GLY A 302 -15.70 -1.00 0.19
C GLY A 302 -16.82 -0.17 0.83
N GLY A 303 -17.03 1.07 0.37
CA GLY A 303 -18.05 1.97 0.88
C GLY A 303 -17.82 2.43 2.33
N LYS A 304 -18.78 3.21 2.83
CA LYS A 304 -18.88 3.59 4.26
C LYS A 304 -19.89 2.71 5.02
N LEU A 305 -20.52 1.75 4.34
CA LEU A 305 -21.44 0.82 4.96
C LEU A 305 -20.70 0.04 6.05
N ASP A 306 -21.29 0.00 7.24
CA ASP A 306 -20.94 -1.02 8.21
C ASP A 306 -21.80 -2.26 7.88
N PRO A 307 -21.27 -3.23 7.13
CA PRO A 307 -22.00 -4.48 6.92
C PRO A 307 -22.29 -5.06 8.30
N ALA A 308 -23.51 -5.55 8.52
CA ALA A 308 -23.93 -6.20 9.76
C ALA A 308 -23.21 -7.55 10.03
N VAL A 309 -22.00 -7.71 9.48
CA VAL A 309 -21.09 -8.82 9.71
C VAL A 309 -20.37 -8.60 11.03
N ARG A 310 -20.52 -9.57 11.94
CA ARG A 310 -19.90 -9.64 13.25
C ARG A 310 -19.22 -11.00 13.47
N HIS A 311 -19.80 -12.07 12.92
CA HIS A 311 -19.32 -13.43 13.06
C HIS A 311 -18.80 -13.99 11.73
N VAL A 312 -17.58 -14.50 11.74
CA VAL A 312 -16.94 -15.18 10.61
C VAL A 312 -16.70 -16.63 10.98
N HIS A 313 -17.05 -17.55 10.09
CA HIS A 313 -16.72 -18.96 10.25
C HIS A 313 -15.80 -19.37 9.10
N VAL A 314 -14.62 -19.91 9.41
CA VAL A 314 -13.65 -20.33 8.39
C VAL A 314 -13.56 -21.84 8.39
N VAL A 315 -13.73 -22.47 7.22
CA VAL A 315 -13.65 -23.92 7.04
C VAL A 315 -12.35 -24.27 6.32
N GLY A 316 -11.49 -25.04 7.00
CA GLY A 316 -10.13 -25.38 6.59
C GLY A 316 -9.10 -24.66 7.47
N ALA A 317 -8.39 -25.39 8.32
CA ALA A 317 -7.34 -24.90 9.22
C ALA A 317 -5.91 -25.10 8.66
N GLY A 318 -5.81 -25.20 7.34
CA GLY A 318 -4.54 -25.10 6.63
C GLY A 318 -3.87 -23.72 6.80
N VAL A 319 -2.81 -23.46 6.04
CA VAL A 319 -2.08 -22.17 6.13
C VAL A 319 -3.00 -20.98 5.84
N MET A 320 -3.73 -21.03 4.71
CA MET A 320 -4.61 -19.93 4.29
C MET A 320 -5.77 -19.71 5.26
N GLY A 321 -6.58 -20.73 5.54
CA GLY A 321 -7.75 -20.56 6.39
C GLY A 321 -7.40 -20.19 7.84
N GLY A 322 -6.31 -20.75 8.40
CA GLY A 322 -5.78 -20.32 9.70
C GLY A 322 -5.37 -18.84 9.73
N ASP A 323 -4.66 -18.37 8.70
CA ASP A 323 -4.22 -16.97 8.59
C ASP A 323 -5.40 -16.01 8.34
N ILE A 324 -6.39 -16.41 7.53
CA ILE A 324 -7.63 -15.65 7.33
C ILE A 324 -8.39 -15.51 8.66
N ALA A 325 -8.55 -16.61 9.39
CA ALA A 325 -9.25 -16.63 10.67
C ALA A 325 -8.55 -15.73 11.71
N ALA A 326 -7.22 -15.88 11.84
CA ALA A 326 -6.41 -15.03 12.69
C ALA A 326 -6.53 -13.55 12.30
N TRP A 327 -6.40 -13.22 11.02
CA TRP A 327 -6.48 -11.84 10.57
C TRP A 327 -7.84 -11.21 10.85
N CYS A 328 -8.94 -11.94 10.62
CA CYS A 328 -10.29 -11.47 10.93
C CYS A 328 -10.46 -11.21 12.45
N ALA A 329 -9.97 -12.11 13.31
CA ALA A 329 -10.05 -11.95 14.76
C ALA A 329 -9.25 -10.73 15.25
N LEU A 330 -8.05 -10.52 14.70
CA LEU A 330 -7.22 -9.34 14.97
C LEU A 330 -7.90 -8.02 14.55
N ARG A 331 -8.78 -8.07 13.55
CA ARG A 331 -9.57 -6.92 13.06
C ARG A 331 -10.91 -6.76 13.77
N GLY A 332 -11.15 -7.51 14.84
CA GLY A 332 -12.27 -7.30 15.76
C GLY A 332 -13.51 -8.14 15.48
N PHE A 333 -13.43 -9.14 14.61
CA PHE A 333 -14.53 -10.06 14.35
C PHE A 333 -14.50 -11.25 15.31
N THR A 334 -15.66 -11.80 15.66
CA THR A 334 -15.75 -13.11 16.33
C THR A 334 -15.55 -14.19 15.27
N VAL A 335 -14.60 -15.11 15.48
CA VAL A 335 -14.17 -16.08 14.49
C VAL A 335 -14.18 -17.50 15.04
N THR A 336 -14.77 -18.41 14.28
CA THR A 336 -14.66 -19.86 14.51
C THR A 336 -13.89 -20.52 13.37
N LEU A 337 -13.00 -21.45 13.68
CA LEU A 337 -12.14 -22.15 12.73
C LEU A 337 -12.42 -23.65 12.77
N GLN A 338 -12.96 -24.18 11.68
CA GLN A 338 -13.33 -25.59 11.52
C GLN A 338 -12.30 -26.35 10.68
N ASP A 339 -12.01 -27.58 11.08
CA ASP A 339 -11.38 -28.61 10.24
C ASP A 339 -11.82 -30.01 10.76
N ARG A 340 -11.42 -31.10 10.09
CA ARG A 340 -11.85 -32.47 10.38
C ARG A 340 -11.44 -32.99 11.77
N SER A 341 -10.46 -32.38 12.43
CA SER A 341 -9.98 -32.80 13.75
C SER A 341 -9.26 -31.67 14.49
N ALA A 342 -9.21 -31.78 15.82
CA ALA A 342 -8.50 -30.82 16.67
C ALA A 342 -6.99 -30.78 16.35
N GLU A 343 -6.39 -31.90 15.92
CA GLU A 343 -4.96 -31.99 15.58
C GLU A 343 -4.56 -31.06 14.43
N ILE A 344 -5.50 -30.66 13.57
CA ILE A 344 -5.26 -29.74 12.45
C ILE A 344 -5.58 -28.29 12.86
N VAL A 345 -6.60 -28.11 13.70
CA VAL A 345 -7.03 -26.79 14.18
C VAL A 345 -6.02 -26.18 15.16
N GLU A 346 -5.51 -26.96 16.13
CA GLU A 346 -4.61 -26.46 17.18
C GLU A 346 -3.32 -25.81 16.64
N PRO A 347 -2.61 -26.40 15.65
CA PRO A 347 -1.47 -25.73 15.03
C PRO A 347 -1.80 -24.38 14.39
N ALA A 348 -2.99 -24.23 13.80
CA ALA A 348 -3.44 -22.96 13.24
C ALA A 348 -3.71 -21.92 14.33
N LEU A 349 -4.34 -22.32 15.44
CA LEU A 349 -4.54 -21.46 16.62
C LEU A 349 -3.21 -21.04 17.25
N ALA A 350 -2.21 -21.93 17.30
CA ALA A 350 -0.88 -21.61 17.79
C ALA A 350 -0.21 -20.52 16.92
N ARG A 351 -0.22 -20.68 15.58
CA ARG A 351 0.29 -19.65 14.65
C ARG A 351 -0.47 -18.32 14.80
N ALA A 352 -1.78 -18.36 15.03
CA ALA A 352 -2.58 -17.16 15.27
C ALA A 352 -2.12 -16.40 16.53
N ARG A 353 -1.79 -17.12 17.62
CA ARG A 353 -1.27 -16.51 18.86
C ARG A 353 0.04 -15.75 18.62
N GLU A 354 0.97 -16.35 17.88
CA GLU A 354 2.23 -15.69 17.49
C GLU A 354 1.99 -14.46 16.61
N LEU A 355 1.03 -14.56 15.68
CA LEU A 355 0.64 -13.46 14.82
C LEU A 355 0.08 -12.28 15.64
N PHE A 356 -0.77 -12.55 16.64
CA PHE A 356 -1.31 -11.51 17.51
C PHE A 356 -0.21 -10.79 18.28
N GLU A 357 0.70 -11.53 18.91
CA GLU A 357 1.85 -10.96 19.64
C GLU A 357 2.77 -10.13 18.73
N LYS A 358 2.95 -10.55 17.47
CA LYS A 358 3.78 -9.84 16.50
C LYS A 358 3.13 -8.57 15.96
N ARG A 359 1.79 -8.55 15.86
CA ARG A 359 1.04 -7.48 15.17
C ARG A 359 0.37 -6.48 16.11
N ALA A 360 0.00 -6.89 17.32
CA ALA A 360 -0.51 -6.03 18.37
C ALA A 360 0.56 -5.88 19.47
N ARG A 361 0.82 -4.64 19.89
CA ARG A 361 1.75 -4.38 21.00
C ARG A 361 1.05 -4.30 22.34
N ASP A 362 -0.19 -3.83 22.33
CA ASP A 362 -1.05 -3.78 23.51
C ASP A 362 -1.47 -5.20 23.95
N PRO A 363 -1.04 -5.66 25.15
CA PRO A 363 -1.41 -6.97 25.67
C PRO A 363 -2.93 -7.17 25.77
N ALA A 364 -3.72 -6.11 26.01
CA ALA A 364 -5.17 -6.20 26.06
C ALA A 364 -5.74 -6.58 24.68
N LYS A 365 -5.25 -5.97 23.61
CA LYS A 365 -5.68 -6.30 22.24
C LYS A 365 -5.26 -7.71 21.82
N VAL A 366 -4.09 -8.17 22.27
CA VAL A 366 -3.67 -9.56 22.06
C VAL A 366 -4.65 -10.51 22.77
N ALA A 367 -5.04 -10.22 24.00
CA ALA A 367 -6.02 -11.01 24.74
C ALA A 367 -7.40 -11.01 24.06
N GLU A 368 -7.91 -9.84 23.65
CA GLU A 368 -9.17 -9.75 22.93
C GLU A 368 -9.16 -10.54 21.60
N ALA A 369 -8.07 -10.44 20.83
CA ALA A 369 -7.94 -11.20 19.57
C ALA A 369 -7.92 -12.71 19.82
N ARG A 370 -7.32 -13.17 20.93
CA ARG A 370 -7.34 -14.57 21.35
C ARG A 370 -8.75 -15.04 21.74
N GLU A 371 -9.50 -14.22 22.47
CA GLU A 371 -10.88 -14.57 22.87
C GLU A 371 -11.84 -14.65 21.68
N ARG A 372 -11.57 -13.82 20.66
CA ARG A 372 -12.34 -13.76 19.41
C ARG A 372 -12.13 -14.97 18.51
N LEU A 373 -10.98 -15.64 18.53
CA LEU A 373 -10.69 -16.80 17.67
C LEU A 373 -10.80 -18.11 18.43
N ARG A 374 -11.71 -18.99 18.00
CA ARG A 374 -11.95 -20.30 18.63
C ARG A 374 -11.90 -21.43 17.60
N GLY A 375 -11.34 -22.56 17.98
CA GLY A 375 -11.44 -23.80 17.21
C GLY A 375 -12.84 -24.39 17.32
N ASP A 376 -13.35 -24.95 16.22
CA ASP A 376 -14.70 -25.48 16.12
C ASP A 376 -14.74 -26.69 15.18
N VAL A 377 -14.32 -27.86 15.68
CA VAL A 377 -14.25 -29.09 14.88
C VAL A 377 -15.64 -29.56 14.42
N ALA A 378 -16.68 -29.32 15.23
CA ALA A 378 -18.07 -29.70 14.92
C ALA A 378 -18.75 -28.77 13.89
N GLY A 379 -18.21 -27.56 13.70
CA GLY A 379 -18.76 -26.54 12.81
C GLY A 379 -20.03 -25.88 13.36
N ASP A 380 -20.23 -25.87 14.69
CA ASP A 380 -21.42 -25.28 15.31
C ASP A 380 -21.52 -23.75 15.08
N GLY A 381 -20.38 -23.11 14.80
CA GLY A 381 -20.28 -21.71 14.43
C GLY A 381 -20.94 -21.35 13.10
N VAL A 382 -21.19 -22.33 12.20
CA VAL A 382 -21.82 -22.09 10.89
C VAL A 382 -23.20 -21.41 11.03
N ALA A 383 -24.00 -21.84 12.01
CA ALA A 383 -25.34 -21.29 12.25
C ALA A 383 -25.32 -19.85 12.81
N GLN A 384 -24.17 -19.41 13.33
CA GLN A 384 -23.98 -18.08 13.91
C GLN A 384 -23.22 -17.13 12.98
N ALA A 385 -22.62 -17.65 11.91
CA ALA A 385 -21.82 -16.87 10.98
C ALA A 385 -22.68 -15.93 10.12
N ASP A 386 -22.15 -14.74 9.88
CA ASP A 386 -22.68 -13.82 8.87
C ASP A 386 -21.93 -14.00 7.54
N VAL A 387 -20.65 -14.42 7.62
CA VAL A 387 -19.82 -14.83 6.48
C VAL A 387 -19.18 -16.18 6.80
N VAL A 388 -19.41 -17.17 5.95
CA VAL A 388 -18.71 -18.46 5.96
C VAL A 388 -17.64 -18.42 4.87
N ILE A 389 -16.37 -18.62 5.23
CA ILE A 389 -15.24 -18.61 4.28
C ILE A 389 -14.69 -20.03 4.16
N GLU A 390 -14.82 -20.62 2.98
CA GLU A 390 -14.21 -21.91 2.65
C GLU A 390 -12.75 -21.70 2.17
N ALA A 391 -11.82 -22.46 2.77
CA ALA A 391 -10.40 -22.45 2.46
C ALA A 391 -9.78 -23.88 2.53
N ILE A 392 -10.51 -24.87 2.04
CA ILE A 392 -10.04 -26.25 1.84
C ILE A 392 -9.19 -26.36 0.56
N PHE A 393 -8.63 -27.53 0.32
CA PHE A 393 -7.80 -27.82 -0.86
C PHE A 393 -8.56 -27.56 -2.17
N GLU A 394 -7.80 -27.31 -3.23
CA GLU A 394 -8.33 -26.89 -4.54
C GLU A 394 -8.87 -28.09 -5.33
N ASP A 395 -10.06 -28.55 -4.97
CA ASP A 395 -10.79 -29.63 -5.63
C ASP A 395 -12.28 -29.31 -5.73
N LEU A 396 -12.86 -29.45 -6.93
CA LEU A 396 -14.22 -29.03 -7.22
C LEU A 396 -15.26 -29.86 -6.44
N ASP A 397 -15.10 -31.19 -6.43
CA ASP A 397 -16.07 -32.10 -5.83
C ASP A 397 -16.03 -32.00 -4.30
N ALA A 398 -14.85 -31.89 -3.71
CA ALA A 398 -14.68 -31.67 -2.28
C ALA A 398 -15.33 -30.36 -1.82
N LYS A 399 -15.18 -29.27 -2.58
CA LYS A 399 -15.80 -27.97 -2.28
C LYS A 399 -17.32 -28.04 -2.40
N ARG A 400 -17.86 -28.62 -3.48
CA ARG A 400 -19.32 -28.81 -3.66
C ARG A 400 -19.92 -29.67 -2.55
N ALA A 401 -19.27 -30.77 -2.19
CA ALA A 401 -19.71 -31.63 -1.11
C ALA A 401 -19.75 -30.90 0.23
N LEU A 402 -18.76 -30.04 0.50
CA LEU A 402 -18.74 -29.19 1.69
C LEU A 402 -19.88 -28.15 1.65
N TYR A 403 -20.10 -27.49 0.52
CA TYR A 403 -21.17 -26.49 0.39
C TYR A 403 -22.55 -27.07 0.65
N ALA A 404 -22.83 -28.27 0.13
CA ALA A 404 -24.07 -29.00 0.40
C ALA A 404 -24.28 -29.30 1.89
N GLN A 405 -23.20 -29.48 2.67
CA GLN A 405 -23.27 -29.68 4.12
C GLN A 405 -23.43 -28.36 4.88
N LEU A 406 -22.85 -27.28 4.39
CA LEU A 406 -22.88 -25.96 5.04
C LEU A 406 -24.21 -25.24 4.82
N GLU A 407 -24.70 -25.21 3.59
CA GLU A 407 -25.85 -24.38 3.17
C GLU A 407 -27.10 -24.56 4.05
N PRO A 408 -27.52 -25.78 4.44
CA PRO A 408 -28.69 -25.95 5.31
C PRO A 408 -28.50 -25.44 6.73
N ARG A 409 -27.25 -25.32 7.21
CA ARG A 409 -26.90 -24.86 8.57
C ARG A 409 -26.67 -23.35 8.63
N MET A 410 -26.46 -22.70 7.50
CA MET A 410 -26.17 -21.26 7.43
C MET A 410 -27.39 -20.41 7.78
N LYS A 411 -27.15 -19.22 8.31
CA LYS A 411 -28.24 -18.24 8.48
C LYS A 411 -28.89 -17.91 7.13
N PRO A 412 -30.20 -17.59 7.11
CA PRO A 412 -30.86 -17.08 5.93
C PRO A 412 -30.28 -15.79 5.35
N THR A 413 -29.40 -15.09 6.03
CA THR A 413 -28.72 -13.87 5.53
C THR A 413 -27.21 -14.04 5.37
N ALA A 414 -26.67 -15.23 5.66
CA ALA A 414 -25.23 -15.46 5.60
C ALA A 414 -24.73 -15.54 4.16
N ILE A 415 -23.50 -15.06 3.96
CA ILE A 415 -22.75 -15.15 2.71
C ILE A 415 -21.89 -16.42 2.73
N LEU A 416 -21.86 -17.14 1.62
CA LEU A 416 -20.90 -18.22 1.38
C LEU A 416 -19.76 -17.65 0.53
N ALA A 417 -18.57 -17.55 1.11
CA ALA A 417 -17.38 -17.08 0.43
C ALA A 417 -16.40 -18.23 0.19
N THR A 418 -15.79 -18.31 -0.98
CA THR A 418 -14.71 -19.27 -1.28
C THR A 418 -13.37 -18.55 -1.47
N ASN A 419 -12.31 -19.09 -0.87
CA ASN A 419 -10.91 -18.69 -1.12
C ASN A 419 -10.26 -19.55 -2.21
N THR A 420 -11.03 -20.05 -3.18
CA THR A 420 -10.45 -20.72 -4.35
C THR A 420 -9.54 -19.77 -5.13
N SER A 421 -8.50 -20.30 -5.78
CA SER A 421 -7.48 -19.54 -6.51
C SER A 421 -7.60 -19.69 -8.03
N SER A 422 -8.35 -20.68 -8.50
CA SER A 422 -8.42 -21.05 -9.92
C SER A 422 -9.77 -21.60 -10.39
N ILE A 423 -10.59 -22.17 -9.48
CA ILE A 423 -11.89 -22.74 -9.85
C ILE A 423 -12.90 -21.61 -10.03
N MET A 424 -13.60 -21.61 -11.16
CA MET A 424 -14.67 -20.65 -11.43
C MET A 424 -15.86 -20.84 -10.48
N LEU A 425 -16.60 -19.77 -10.20
CA LEU A 425 -17.75 -19.81 -9.30
C LEU A 425 -18.94 -20.56 -9.91
N GLU A 426 -19.09 -20.57 -11.23
CA GLU A 426 -20.17 -21.24 -11.95
C GLU A 426 -20.28 -22.74 -11.62
N PRO A 427 -19.22 -23.56 -11.76
CA PRO A 427 -19.28 -24.97 -11.38
C PRO A 427 -19.43 -25.19 -9.87
N LEU A 428 -18.89 -24.29 -9.04
CA LEU A 428 -19.04 -24.35 -7.58
C LEU A 428 -20.47 -24.07 -7.12
N ALA A 429 -21.18 -23.19 -7.83
CA ALA A 429 -22.56 -22.81 -7.54
C ALA A 429 -23.61 -23.78 -8.10
N ALA A 430 -23.20 -24.78 -8.88
CA ALA A 430 -24.12 -25.61 -9.67
C ALA A 430 -25.19 -26.32 -8.82
N ASP A 431 -24.81 -26.79 -7.63
CA ASP A 431 -25.70 -27.58 -6.75
C ASP A 431 -26.24 -26.80 -5.55
N LEU A 432 -25.90 -25.52 -5.41
CA LEU A 432 -26.39 -24.69 -4.32
C LEU A 432 -27.89 -24.43 -4.51
N ALA A 433 -28.66 -24.51 -3.43
CA ALA A 433 -30.06 -24.11 -3.42
C ALA A 433 -30.21 -22.58 -3.54
N ARG A 434 -29.23 -21.82 -3.04
CA ARG A 434 -29.15 -20.35 -3.08
C ARG A 434 -27.80 -19.88 -3.65
N PRO A 435 -27.54 -20.13 -4.94
CA PRO A 435 -26.28 -19.79 -5.58
C PRO A 435 -26.00 -18.29 -5.59
N GLU A 436 -27.03 -17.44 -5.42
CA GLU A 436 -26.89 -15.99 -5.36
C GLU A 436 -26.06 -15.48 -4.17
N ARG A 437 -25.82 -16.33 -3.17
CA ARG A 437 -25.02 -16.01 -1.98
C ARG A 437 -23.56 -16.38 -2.09
N LEU A 438 -23.17 -17.09 -3.16
CA LEU A 438 -21.79 -17.47 -3.39
C LEU A 438 -20.99 -16.31 -3.96
N VAL A 439 -19.88 -15.99 -3.31
CA VAL A 439 -18.89 -15.00 -3.75
C VAL A 439 -17.48 -15.56 -3.59
N GLY A 440 -16.54 -15.13 -4.41
CA GLY A 440 -15.12 -15.41 -4.17
C GLY A 440 -14.51 -14.33 -3.28
N LEU A 441 -13.76 -14.75 -2.27
CA LEU A 441 -12.84 -13.90 -1.51
C LEU A 441 -11.45 -14.51 -1.63
N HIS A 442 -10.76 -14.19 -2.72
CA HIS A 442 -9.44 -14.76 -3.00
C HIS A 442 -8.36 -13.92 -2.29
N PHE A 443 -7.82 -14.47 -1.21
CA PHE A 443 -6.71 -13.93 -0.44
C PHE A 443 -5.37 -14.42 -0.99
N PHE A 444 -4.32 -13.62 -0.80
CA PHE A 444 -2.96 -13.97 -1.22
C PHE A 444 -2.08 -14.32 -0.02
N ASN A 445 -1.24 -15.35 -0.19
CA ASN A 445 -0.30 -15.80 0.84
C ASN A 445 0.96 -14.90 0.87
N PRO A 446 1.41 -14.43 2.04
CA PRO A 446 0.78 -14.55 3.35
C PRO A 446 -0.22 -13.44 3.64
N VAL A 447 -1.37 -13.84 4.20
CA VAL A 447 -2.55 -12.98 4.39
C VAL A 447 -2.21 -11.69 5.14
N PRO A 448 -1.38 -11.66 6.21
CA PRO A 448 -1.08 -10.42 6.93
C PRO A 448 -0.20 -9.42 6.17
N GLN A 449 0.47 -9.83 5.09
CA GLN A 449 1.38 -9.01 4.30
C GLN A 449 0.71 -8.54 3.00
N MET A 450 -0.08 -9.40 2.36
CA MET A 450 -0.68 -9.09 1.08
C MET A 450 -1.89 -8.16 1.25
N PRO A 451 -1.93 -6.99 0.59
CA PRO A 451 -2.99 -6.01 0.81
C PRO A 451 -4.26 -6.33 0.03
N LEU A 452 -4.16 -7.02 -1.10
CA LEU A 452 -5.26 -7.26 -2.03
C LEU A 452 -6.14 -8.45 -1.60
N VAL A 453 -7.43 -8.37 -1.91
CA VAL A 453 -8.36 -9.51 -2.00
C VAL A 453 -9.18 -9.32 -3.27
N GLU A 454 -9.21 -10.33 -4.14
CA GLU A 454 -10.13 -10.33 -5.28
C GLU A 454 -11.52 -10.74 -4.81
N VAL A 455 -12.50 -9.88 -5.02
CA VAL A 455 -13.92 -10.13 -4.72
C VAL A 455 -14.58 -10.58 -6.01
N VAL A 456 -14.65 -11.90 -6.19
CA VAL A 456 -15.08 -12.55 -7.43
C VAL A 456 -16.59 -12.73 -7.43
N SER A 457 -17.24 -12.40 -8.53
CA SER A 457 -18.69 -12.58 -8.72
C SER A 457 -19.00 -13.35 -10.00
N SER A 458 -20.00 -14.23 -9.94
CA SER A 458 -20.57 -14.88 -11.12
C SER A 458 -21.80 -14.11 -11.63
N GLY A 459 -22.33 -14.51 -12.78
CA GLY A 459 -23.62 -13.99 -13.26
C GLY A 459 -24.82 -14.31 -12.36
N ARG A 460 -24.66 -15.21 -11.37
CA ARG A 460 -25.71 -15.56 -10.40
C ARG A 460 -25.56 -14.85 -9.05
N THR A 461 -24.39 -14.31 -8.73
CA THR A 461 -24.11 -13.68 -7.43
C THR A 461 -24.94 -12.41 -7.25
N ASP A 462 -25.64 -12.27 -6.13
CA ASP A 462 -26.43 -11.08 -5.80
C ASP A 462 -25.50 -9.84 -5.65
N PRO A 463 -25.80 -8.71 -6.33
CA PRO A 463 -25.08 -7.46 -6.16
C PRO A 463 -24.99 -6.94 -4.71
N GLU A 464 -25.94 -7.25 -3.83
CA GLU A 464 -25.87 -6.93 -2.40
C GLU A 464 -24.79 -7.76 -1.68
N VAL A 465 -24.63 -9.03 -2.07
CA VAL A 465 -23.59 -9.93 -1.53
C VAL A 465 -22.22 -9.42 -1.94
N VAL A 466 -22.05 -8.99 -3.20
CA VAL A 466 -20.81 -8.36 -3.67
C VAL A 466 -20.48 -7.11 -2.85
N ARG A 467 -21.44 -6.20 -2.66
CA ARG A 467 -21.24 -5.00 -1.83
C ARG A 467 -20.86 -5.31 -0.40
N THR A 468 -21.51 -6.30 0.20
CA THR A 468 -21.20 -6.74 1.57
C THR A 468 -19.80 -7.34 1.65
N ALA A 469 -19.39 -8.12 0.64
CA ALA A 469 -18.05 -8.68 0.54
C ALA A 469 -16.95 -7.62 0.36
N LEU A 470 -17.19 -6.60 -0.48
CA LEU A 470 -16.31 -5.43 -0.64
C LEU A 470 -16.15 -4.68 0.70
N ALA A 471 -17.25 -4.43 1.39
CA ALA A 471 -17.25 -3.72 2.67
C ALA A 471 -16.58 -4.54 3.79
N PHE A 472 -16.84 -5.85 3.86
CA PHE A 472 -16.17 -6.78 4.77
C PHE A 472 -14.65 -6.77 4.55
N THR A 473 -14.21 -6.90 3.30
CA THR A 473 -12.80 -6.85 2.90
C THR A 473 -12.14 -5.54 3.34
N ARG A 474 -12.82 -4.41 3.17
CA ARG A 474 -12.33 -3.11 3.63
C ARG A 474 -12.20 -3.03 5.15
N ARG A 475 -13.14 -3.60 5.90
CA ARG A 475 -13.14 -3.62 7.39
C ARG A 475 -12.02 -4.47 7.98
N ILE A 476 -11.60 -5.53 7.28
CA ILE A 476 -10.39 -6.29 7.65
C ILE A 476 -9.10 -5.63 7.14
N ASP A 477 -9.13 -4.35 6.75
CA ASP A 477 -7.95 -3.58 6.31
C ASP A 477 -7.24 -4.18 5.08
N LYS A 478 -8.05 -4.70 4.15
CA LYS A 478 -7.63 -5.15 2.82
C LYS A 478 -8.19 -4.24 1.72
N LEU A 479 -7.59 -4.33 0.55
CA LEU A 479 -7.99 -3.65 -0.68
C LEU A 479 -8.88 -4.59 -1.49
N PRO A 480 -10.19 -4.34 -1.54
CA PRO A 480 -11.07 -5.14 -2.40
C PRO A 480 -10.92 -4.75 -3.86
N VAL A 481 -10.73 -5.73 -4.74
CA VAL A 481 -10.88 -5.56 -6.20
C VAL A 481 -12.09 -6.38 -6.66
N PRO A 482 -13.16 -5.75 -7.17
CA PRO A 482 -14.24 -6.49 -7.80
C PRO A 482 -13.77 -7.07 -9.13
N CYS A 483 -14.00 -8.36 -9.32
CA CYS A 483 -13.78 -9.02 -10.61
C CYS A 483 -14.86 -10.08 -10.88
N ARG A 484 -14.97 -10.47 -12.15
CA ARG A 484 -15.85 -11.54 -12.58
C ARG A 484 -15.15 -12.88 -12.44
N SER A 485 -15.95 -13.92 -12.24
CA SER A 485 -15.51 -15.30 -12.35
C SER A 485 -14.94 -15.53 -13.75
N ALA A 486 -13.67 -15.90 -13.79
CA ALA A 486 -12.91 -16.19 -14.99
C ALA A 486 -11.75 -17.13 -14.61
N PRO A 487 -11.18 -17.90 -15.56
CA PRO A 487 -10.09 -18.81 -15.27
C PRO A 487 -8.89 -18.08 -14.64
N GLY A 488 -8.57 -18.38 -13.38
CA GLY A 488 -7.49 -17.72 -12.65
C GLY A 488 -7.76 -16.25 -12.26
N PHE A 489 -9.01 -15.80 -12.37
CA PHE A 489 -9.46 -14.44 -12.07
C PHE A 489 -8.61 -13.38 -12.78
N VAL A 490 -8.05 -12.40 -12.06
CA VAL A 490 -7.13 -11.42 -12.63
C VAL A 490 -5.70 -11.82 -12.31
N VAL A 491 -5.36 -11.90 -11.03
CA VAL A 491 -3.95 -11.92 -10.59
C VAL A 491 -3.24 -13.19 -11.05
N ASN A 492 -3.84 -14.37 -10.84
CA ASN A 492 -3.21 -15.63 -11.24
C ASN A 492 -3.17 -15.75 -12.77
N ARG A 493 -4.25 -15.35 -13.45
CA ARG A 493 -4.34 -15.35 -14.92
C ARG A 493 -3.20 -14.58 -15.58
N VAL A 494 -2.94 -13.34 -15.14
CA VAL A 494 -1.87 -12.51 -15.73
C VAL A 494 -0.46 -12.92 -15.26
N LEU A 495 -0.35 -13.56 -14.10
CA LEU A 495 0.94 -13.98 -13.56
C LEU A 495 1.49 -15.23 -14.27
N MET A 496 0.62 -16.15 -14.71
CA MET A 496 1.06 -17.42 -15.31
C MET A 496 1.92 -17.22 -16.58
N PRO A 497 1.56 -16.38 -17.57
CA PRO A 497 2.41 -16.14 -18.73
C PRO A 497 3.83 -15.65 -18.38
N TYR A 498 3.96 -14.80 -17.36
CA TYR A 498 5.26 -14.32 -16.86
C TYR A 498 6.12 -15.44 -16.26
N LEU A 499 5.50 -16.32 -15.45
CA LEU A 499 6.22 -17.46 -14.87
C LEU A 499 6.58 -18.51 -15.91
N HIS A 500 5.66 -18.83 -16.83
CA HIS A 500 5.91 -19.80 -17.89
C HIS A 500 7.02 -19.34 -18.83
N GLU A 501 7.03 -18.06 -19.22
CA GLU A 501 8.08 -17.55 -20.11
C GLU A 501 9.46 -17.54 -19.45
N ALA A 502 9.53 -17.31 -18.13
CA ALA A 502 10.77 -17.49 -17.40
C ALA A 502 11.28 -18.94 -17.44
N MET A 503 10.37 -19.92 -17.35
CA MET A 503 10.72 -21.34 -17.41
C MET A 503 11.12 -21.77 -18.83
N TYR A 504 10.46 -21.24 -19.87
CA TYR A 504 10.87 -21.44 -21.27
C TYR A 504 12.26 -20.86 -21.52
N ALA A 505 12.53 -19.63 -21.08
CA ALA A 505 13.87 -19.03 -21.19
C ALA A 505 14.94 -19.89 -20.48
N ALA A 506 14.60 -20.48 -19.33
CA ALA A 506 15.50 -21.40 -18.62
C ALA A 506 15.75 -22.70 -19.40
N GLN A 507 14.72 -23.29 -20.03
CA GLN A 507 14.86 -24.46 -20.91
C GLN A 507 15.68 -24.17 -22.16
N GLU A 508 15.62 -22.94 -22.67
CA GLU A 508 16.45 -22.43 -23.78
C GLU A 508 17.90 -22.14 -23.35
N GLY A 509 18.26 -22.37 -22.08
CA GLY A 509 19.62 -22.25 -21.56
C GLY A 509 19.97 -20.90 -20.94
N VAL A 510 19.01 -19.98 -20.78
CA VAL A 510 19.27 -18.71 -20.07
C VAL A 510 19.46 -19.02 -18.56
N PRO A 511 20.57 -18.58 -17.93
CA PRO A 511 20.79 -18.86 -16.51
C PRO A 511 19.70 -18.27 -15.61
N LEU A 512 19.24 -19.03 -14.61
CA LEU A 512 18.16 -18.62 -13.69
C LEU A 512 18.43 -17.28 -13.00
N SER A 513 19.67 -17.03 -12.57
CA SER A 513 20.05 -15.78 -11.92
C SER A 513 20.03 -14.57 -12.89
N VAL A 514 20.21 -14.79 -14.20
CA VAL A 514 20.05 -13.76 -15.25
C VAL A 514 18.58 -13.42 -15.46
N ILE A 515 17.70 -14.43 -15.52
CA ILE A 515 16.24 -14.26 -15.66
C ILE A 515 15.69 -13.46 -14.48
N ASP A 516 16.03 -13.86 -13.26
CA ASP A 516 15.62 -13.14 -12.05
C ASP A 516 16.15 -11.70 -12.03
N ARG A 517 17.42 -11.49 -12.42
CA ARG A 517 18.02 -10.15 -12.46
C ARG A 517 17.32 -9.26 -13.48
N ALA A 518 16.92 -9.79 -14.64
CA ALA A 518 16.21 -9.02 -15.66
C ALA A 518 14.88 -8.47 -15.14
N ALA A 519 14.08 -9.31 -14.47
CA ALA A 519 12.82 -8.90 -13.85
C ALA A 519 13.01 -7.92 -12.68
N VAL A 520 13.98 -8.16 -11.80
CA VAL A 520 14.27 -7.24 -10.68
C VAL A 520 14.78 -5.90 -11.19
N ARG A 521 15.63 -5.89 -12.22
CA ARG A 521 16.08 -4.65 -12.90
C ARG A 521 14.94 -3.93 -13.61
N PHE A 522 13.94 -4.65 -14.13
CA PHE A 522 12.74 -4.00 -14.65
C PHE A 522 11.95 -3.26 -13.55
N GLY A 523 12.01 -3.76 -12.32
CA GLY A 523 11.37 -3.20 -11.14
C GLY A 523 10.47 -4.17 -10.38
N MET A 524 10.45 -5.46 -10.73
CA MET A 524 9.69 -6.48 -10.00
C MET A 524 10.31 -6.73 -8.61
N PRO A 525 9.50 -7.00 -7.58
CA PRO A 525 9.99 -7.19 -6.20
C PRO A 525 10.82 -8.47 -6.04
N MET A 526 10.58 -9.45 -6.91
CA MET A 526 11.21 -10.76 -6.92
C MET A 526 11.32 -11.25 -8.37
N GLY A 527 12.39 -12.00 -8.67
CA GLY A 527 12.53 -12.65 -9.97
C GLY A 527 11.52 -13.79 -10.16
N PRO A 528 11.12 -14.12 -11.40
CA PRO A 528 10.06 -15.09 -11.66
C PRO A 528 10.43 -16.52 -11.23
N ILE A 529 11.71 -16.91 -11.32
CA ILE A 529 12.15 -18.25 -10.93
C ILE A 529 12.09 -18.39 -9.41
N GLU A 530 12.60 -17.39 -8.68
CA GLU A 530 12.48 -17.35 -7.23
C GLU A 530 11.00 -17.32 -6.79
N LEU A 531 10.17 -16.53 -7.48
CA LEU A 531 8.74 -16.45 -7.19
C LEU A 531 8.05 -17.80 -7.37
N ALA A 532 8.33 -18.53 -8.46
CA ALA A 532 7.78 -19.87 -8.68
C ALA A 532 8.15 -20.85 -7.55
N ASP A 533 9.41 -20.81 -7.08
CA ASP A 533 9.86 -21.62 -5.94
C ASP A 533 9.17 -21.22 -4.62
N VAL A 534 8.87 -19.93 -4.41
CA VAL A 534 8.16 -19.43 -3.21
C VAL A 534 6.69 -19.85 -3.22
N VAL A 535 6.02 -19.74 -4.36
CA VAL A 535 4.62 -20.16 -4.55
C VAL A 535 4.50 -21.68 -4.40
N GLY A 536 5.46 -22.42 -4.96
CA GLY A 536 5.46 -23.88 -5.03
C GLY A 536 5.25 -24.36 -6.45
N LEU A 537 6.15 -25.22 -6.92
CA LEU A 537 6.20 -25.66 -8.32
C LEU A 537 5.01 -26.55 -8.72
N ASP A 538 4.48 -27.33 -7.77
CA ASP A 538 3.25 -28.10 -7.93
C ASP A 538 2.03 -27.20 -8.14
N VAL A 539 1.93 -26.12 -7.37
CA VAL A 539 0.86 -25.13 -7.48
C VAL A 539 0.95 -24.40 -8.81
N ALA A 540 2.14 -23.88 -9.15
CA ALA A 540 2.37 -23.19 -10.41
C ALA A 540 2.02 -24.08 -11.62
N GLY A 541 2.44 -25.35 -11.61
CA GLY A 541 2.13 -26.30 -12.67
C GLY A 541 0.65 -26.69 -12.73
N HIS A 542 -0.01 -26.89 -11.59
CA HIS A 542 -1.43 -27.26 -11.55
C HIS A 542 -2.34 -26.12 -12.00
N VAL A 543 -2.17 -24.93 -11.42
CA VAL A 543 -2.95 -23.72 -11.77
C VAL A 543 -2.72 -23.32 -13.22
N GLY A 544 -1.48 -23.36 -13.70
CA GLY A 544 -1.15 -23.06 -15.09
C GLY A 544 -1.86 -23.98 -16.09
N ARG A 545 -2.02 -25.27 -15.77
CA ARG A 545 -2.78 -26.23 -16.59
C ARG A 545 -4.28 -25.95 -16.58
N ILE A 546 -4.87 -25.69 -15.42
CA ILE A 546 -6.30 -25.37 -15.31
C ILE A 546 -6.63 -24.13 -16.14
N ILE A 547 -5.87 -23.05 -15.96
CA ILE A 547 -6.08 -21.79 -16.70
C ILE A 547 -5.94 -22.01 -18.20
N ALA A 548 -4.91 -22.75 -18.65
CA ALA A 548 -4.74 -23.04 -20.06
C ALA A 548 -5.93 -23.83 -20.64
N GLN A 549 -6.37 -24.88 -19.96
CA GLN A 549 -7.49 -25.71 -20.37
C GLN A 549 -8.80 -24.92 -20.47
N GLU A 550 -9.13 -24.13 -19.44
CA GLU A 550 -10.35 -23.33 -19.40
C GLU A 550 -10.35 -22.19 -20.44
N LEU A 551 -9.18 -21.67 -20.81
CA LEU A 551 -9.03 -20.69 -21.89
C LEU A 551 -8.93 -21.34 -23.29
N GLY A 552 -9.01 -22.67 -23.39
CA GLY A 552 -8.86 -23.39 -24.67
C GLY A 552 -7.46 -23.30 -25.27
N ARG A 553 -6.44 -23.07 -24.44
CA ARG A 553 -5.02 -22.95 -24.84
C ARG A 553 -4.28 -24.25 -24.56
N SER A 554 -3.20 -24.47 -25.31
CA SER A 554 -2.30 -25.60 -25.04
C SER A 554 -1.66 -25.46 -23.65
N PRO A 555 -1.62 -26.54 -22.86
CA PRO A 555 -0.86 -26.55 -21.61
C PRO A 555 0.62 -26.21 -21.84
N PRO A 556 1.29 -25.56 -20.87
CA PRO A 556 2.69 -25.20 -21.02
C PRO A 556 3.59 -26.46 -21.02
N ASP A 557 4.48 -26.58 -22.00
CA ASP A 557 5.42 -27.70 -22.13
C ASP A 557 6.73 -27.43 -21.37
N LEU A 558 6.66 -27.57 -20.05
CA LEU A 558 7.75 -27.23 -19.13
C LEU A 558 8.37 -28.51 -18.54
N ALA A 559 9.13 -29.25 -19.36
CA ALA A 559 9.76 -30.53 -18.97
C ALA A 559 10.52 -30.44 -17.63
N ARG A 560 11.30 -29.38 -17.43
CA ARG A 560 12.06 -29.19 -16.18
C ARG A 560 11.16 -29.01 -14.95
N LEU A 561 10.04 -28.30 -15.11
CA LEU A 561 9.05 -28.15 -14.03
C LEU A 561 8.46 -29.51 -13.67
N GLN A 562 8.09 -30.31 -14.68
CA GLN A 562 7.52 -31.64 -14.50
C GLN A 562 8.50 -32.59 -13.80
N GLU A 563 9.78 -32.56 -14.17
CA GLU A 563 10.85 -33.31 -13.50
C GLU A 563 10.96 -32.95 -12.01
N LEU A 564 11.02 -31.65 -11.68
CA LEU A 564 11.15 -31.16 -10.31
C LEU A 564 9.95 -31.54 -9.45
N VAL A 565 8.73 -31.38 -9.99
CA VAL A 565 7.49 -31.77 -9.30
C VAL A 565 7.46 -33.27 -9.06
N SER A 566 7.81 -34.07 -10.05
CA SER A 566 7.86 -35.55 -9.93
C SER A 566 8.89 -36.00 -8.89
N ALA A 567 10.01 -35.28 -8.78
CA ALA A 567 11.05 -35.50 -7.78
C ALA A 567 10.72 -34.91 -6.38
N LYS A 568 9.52 -34.35 -6.17
CA LYS A 568 9.10 -33.65 -4.94
C LYS A 568 10.00 -32.48 -4.55
N LYS A 569 10.70 -31.89 -5.52
CA LYS A 569 11.47 -30.64 -5.39
C LYS A 569 10.55 -29.48 -5.71
N LEU A 570 9.71 -29.13 -4.75
CA LEU A 570 8.59 -28.19 -4.89
C LEU A 570 8.96 -26.72 -4.59
N GLY A 571 10.25 -26.39 -4.46
CA GLY A 571 10.73 -25.04 -4.13
C GLY A 571 10.99 -24.83 -2.64
N ARG A 572 10.67 -23.64 -2.12
CA ARG A 572 11.00 -23.23 -0.76
C ARG A 572 10.44 -24.17 0.31
N LYS A 573 9.23 -24.69 0.10
CA LYS A 573 8.53 -25.55 1.07
C LYS A 573 9.17 -26.94 1.24
N SER A 574 9.89 -27.42 0.22
CA SER A 574 10.65 -28.68 0.27
C SER A 574 12.16 -28.47 0.46
N GLY A 575 12.61 -27.22 0.55
CA GLY A 575 14.03 -26.87 0.65
C GLY A 575 14.79 -26.85 -0.69
N GLU A 576 14.16 -27.28 -1.79
CA GLU A 576 14.76 -27.35 -3.11
C GLU A 576 13.70 -27.30 -4.22
N GLY A 577 13.97 -26.55 -5.28
CA GLY A 577 13.19 -26.45 -6.52
C GLY A 577 14.11 -26.06 -7.68
N PHE A 578 13.85 -24.92 -8.32
CA PHE A 578 14.82 -24.31 -9.24
C PHE A 578 16.08 -23.82 -8.50
N TYR A 579 15.92 -23.34 -7.27
CA TYR A 579 17.01 -23.03 -6.36
C TYR A 579 17.05 -24.00 -5.18
N VAL A 580 18.23 -24.10 -4.56
CA VAL A 580 18.38 -24.69 -3.22
C VAL A 580 18.05 -23.61 -2.19
N TRP A 581 17.30 -23.96 -1.15
CA TRP A 581 16.88 -23.03 -0.10
C TRP A 581 17.56 -23.37 1.22
N LYS A 582 18.23 -22.38 1.83
CA LYS A 582 18.83 -22.49 3.18
C LYS A 582 18.34 -21.33 4.03
N ASP A 583 17.86 -21.63 5.24
CA ASP A 583 17.29 -20.65 6.18
C ASP A 583 16.24 -19.73 5.55
N GLY A 584 15.42 -20.30 4.65
CA GLY A 584 14.37 -19.57 3.93
C GLY A 584 14.87 -18.60 2.86
N LYS A 585 16.15 -18.67 2.47
CA LYS A 585 16.74 -17.85 1.40
C LYS A 585 17.22 -18.73 0.22
N PRO A 586 17.00 -18.29 -1.04
CA PRO A 586 17.48 -19.02 -2.20
C PRO A 586 19.00 -18.87 -2.33
N GLN A 587 19.69 -19.98 -2.61
CA GLN A 587 21.11 -20.01 -2.93
C GLN A 587 21.29 -19.74 -4.42
N LYS A 588 21.45 -18.46 -4.79
CA LYS A 588 21.58 -18.05 -6.19
C LYS A 588 23.03 -18.10 -6.64
N PRO A 589 23.36 -18.77 -7.77
CA PRO A 589 24.69 -18.68 -8.35
C PRO A 589 24.99 -17.24 -8.76
N PRO A 590 26.27 -16.81 -8.76
CA PRO A 590 26.65 -15.49 -9.27
C PRO A 590 26.09 -15.29 -10.68
N VAL A 591 25.65 -14.07 -10.97
CA VAL A 591 25.18 -13.75 -12.32
C VAL A 591 26.40 -13.75 -13.23
N PRO A 592 26.48 -14.67 -14.21
CA PRO A 592 27.63 -14.74 -15.11
C PRO A 592 27.76 -13.42 -15.88
N ALA A 593 28.98 -13.09 -16.32
CA ALA A 593 29.25 -11.94 -17.17
C ALA A 593 28.65 -12.04 -18.59
N LEU A 594 27.87 -13.10 -18.86
CA LEU A 594 27.14 -13.33 -20.10
C LEU A 594 26.32 -12.10 -20.49
N GLU A 595 26.27 -11.84 -21.80
CA GLU A 595 25.33 -10.88 -22.36
C GLU A 595 23.91 -11.38 -22.09
N VAL A 596 23.17 -10.62 -21.28
CA VAL A 596 21.73 -10.85 -21.09
C VAL A 596 21.07 -10.72 -22.46
N PRO A 597 20.28 -11.71 -22.93
CA PRO A 597 19.59 -11.57 -24.20
C PRO A 597 18.82 -10.25 -24.22
N PRO A 598 19.01 -9.40 -25.25
CA PRO A 598 18.48 -8.02 -25.23
C PRO A 598 16.96 -7.98 -25.18
N ASP A 599 16.31 -9.06 -25.60
CA ASP A 599 14.86 -9.24 -25.59
C ASP A 599 14.33 -9.92 -24.31
N LEU A 600 15.18 -10.39 -23.39
CA LEU A 600 14.75 -11.16 -22.22
C LEU A 600 13.73 -10.41 -21.35
N THR A 601 13.94 -9.12 -21.11
CA THR A 601 12.99 -8.33 -20.32
C THR A 601 11.63 -8.26 -21.02
N ASP A 602 11.60 -8.02 -22.33
CA ASP A 602 10.35 -7.98 -23.10
C ASP A 602 9.68 -9.35 -23.15
N ARG A 603 10.46 -10.41 -23.33
CA ARG A 603 9.98 -11.79 -23.25
C ARG A 603 9.26 -12.04 -21.94
N LEU A 604 9.86 -11.66 -20.82
CA LEU A 604 9.25 -11.88 -19.51
C LEU A 604 7.98 -11.03 -19.30
N LEU A 605 8.05 -9.73 -19.58
CA LEU A 605 7.02 -8.79 -19.13
C LEU A 605 5.85 -8.64 -20.14
N LEU A 606 6.11 -8.70 -21.44
CA LEU A 606 5.05 -8.43 -22.44
C LEU A 606 3.94 -9.48 -22.47
N PRO A 607 4.15 -10.80 -22.21
CA PRO A 607 3.07 -11.76 -22.08
C PRO A 607 2.11 -11.42 -20.93
N LEU A 608 2.64 -10.94 -19.79
CA LEU A 608 1.80 -10.48 -18.68
C LEU A 608 0.98 -9.26 -19.09
N VAL A 609 1.60 -8.29 -19.76
CA VAL A 609 0.88 -7.10 -20.25
C VAL A 609 -0.17 -7.47 -21.30
N ASN A 610 0.13 -8.41 -22.20
CA ASN A 610 -0.80 -8.91 -23.21
C ASN A 610 -1.99 -9.63 -22.56
N GLU A 611 -1.76 -10.43 -21.51
CA GLU A 611 -2.84 -11.08 -20.77
C GLU A 611 -3.69 -10.08 -19.98
N CYS A 612 -3.10 -8.99 -19.49
CA CYS A 612 -3.85 -7.86 -18.93
C CYS A 612 -4.82 -7.26 -19.98
N VAL A 613 -4.36 -7.09 -21.22
CA VAL A 613 -5.20 -6.61 -22.32
C VAL A 613 -6.36 -7.57 -22.61
N ALA A 614 -6.10 -8.88 -22.61
CA ALA A 614 -7.15 -9.90 -22.74
C ALA A 614 -8.19 -9.82 -21.61
N CYS A 615 -7.73 -9.70 -20.35
CA CYS A 615 -8.61 -9.55 -19.19
C CYS A 615 -9.50 -8.30 -19.29
N LEU A 616 -8.98 -7.20 -19.84
CA LEU A 616 -9.74 -5.97 -20.08
C LEU A 616 -10.78 -6.17 -21.18
N ARG A 617 -10.40 -6.78 -22.32
CA ARG A 617 -11.31 -7.08 -23.45
C ARG A 617 -12.47 -7.96 -23.00
N GLU A 618 -12.18 -8.98 -22.19
CA GLU A 618 -13.16 -9.93 -21.66
C GLU A 618 -13.97 -9.37 -20.48
N ARG A 619 -13.66 -8.14 -20.04
CA ARG A 619 -14.32 -7.47 -18.90
C ARG A 619 -14.25 -8.30 -17.61
N VAL A 620 -13.12 -8.97 -17.37
CA VAL A 620 -12.85 -9.65 -16.08
C VAL A 620 -12.88 -8.63 -14.94
N VAL A 621 -12.42 -7.41 -15.21
CA VAL A 621 -12.62 -6.22 -14.37
C VAL A 621 -13.33 -5.13 -15.15
N GLU A 622 -13.91 -4.17 -14.44
CA GLU A 622 -14.71 -3.10 -15.04
C GLU A 622 -13.89 -2.17 -15.95
N ASP A 623 -12.65 -1.85 -15.56
CA ASP A 623 -11.80 -0.93 -16.31
C ASP A 623 -10.29 -1.17 -16.10
N ALA A 624 -9.51 -0.45 -16.91
CA ALA A 624 -8.05 -0.53 -16.94
C ALA A 624 -7.37 -0.12 -15.62
N ASP A 625 -7.98 0.80 -14.86
CA ASP A 625 -7.41 1.29 -13.61
C ASP A 625 -7.56 0.25 -12.50
N LEU A 626 -8.70 -0.44 -12.43
CA LEU A 626 -8.89 -1.58 -11.53
C LEU A 626 -7.94 -2.73 -11.88
N LEU A 627 -7.72 -2.99 -13.18
CA LEU A 627 -6.76 -3.99 -13.62
C LEU A 627 -5.34 -3.64 -13.16
N ASP A 628 -4.88 -2.40 -13.44
CA ASP A 628 -3.57 -1.94 -13.00
C ASP A 628 -3.42 -2.07 -11.48
N ALA A 629 -4.45 -1.66 -10.72
CA ALA A 629 -4.45 -1.76 -9.26
C ALA A 629 -4.34 -3.21 -8.79
N ALA A 630 -5.12 -4.13 -9.37
CA ALA A 630 -5.09 -5.56 -9.04
C ALA A 630 -3.69 -6.15 -9.24
N VAL A 631 -3.05 -5.85 -10.37
CA VAL A 631 -1.73 -6.39 -10.67
C VAL A 631 -0.65 -5.76 -9.80
N ILE A 632 -0.70 -4.45 -9.53
CA ILE A 632 0.27 -3.79 -8.63
C ILE A 632 0.16 -4.35 -7.21
N PHE A 633 -1.05 -4.42 -6.64
CA PHE A 633 -1.24 -4.81 -5.25
C PHE A 633 -1.30 -6.33 -5.02
N GLY A 634 -1.52 -7.11 -6.09
CA GLY A 634 -1.54 -8.57 -6.08
C GLY A 634 -0.19 -9.20 -6.41
N THR A 635 0.42 -8.84 -7.55
CA THR A 635 1.71 -9.42 -8.00
C THR A 635 2.93 -8.58 -7.61
N GLY A 636 2.73 -7.29 -7.30
CA GLY A 636 3.82 -6.36 -7.02
C GLY A 636 4.42 -5.73 -8.29
N PHE A 637 3.68 -5.64 -9.40
CA PHE A 637 4.17 -4.98 -10.62
C PHE A 637 4.75 -3.58 -10.31
N ALA A 638 5.91 -3.30 -10.89
CA ALA A 638 6.75 -2.13 -10.61
C ALA A 638 5.94 -0.82 -10.42
N PRO A 639 5.72 -0.35 -9.18
CA PRO A 639 4.74 0.72 -8.92
C PRO A 639 5.16 2.08 -9.49
N PHE A 640 6.46 2.33 -9.65
CA PHE A 640 6.97 3.53 -10.35
C PHE A 640 6.65 3.56 -11.85
N ARG A 641 6.12 2.46 -12.41
CA ARG A 641 5.62 2.37 -13.79
C ARG A 641 4.09 2.53 -13.90
N GLY A 642 3.38 2.65 -12.78
CA GLY A 642 1.96 2.99 -12.74
C GLY A 642 0.97 1.86 -13.05
N GLY A 643 1.47 0.64 -13.31
CA GLY A 643 0.68 -0.55 -13.68
C GLY A 643 1.02 -1.08 -15.08
N PRO A 644 0.65 -2.32 -15.42
CA PRO A 644 0.94 -2.91 -16.73
C PRO A 644 0.36 -2.12 -17.91
N LEU A 645 -0.88 -1.62 -17.81
CA LEU A 645 -1.54 -0.90 -18.90
C LEU A 645 -1.06 0.56 -18.96
N ALA A 646 -0.83 1.20 -17.81
CA ALA A 646 -0.16 2.51 -17.77
C ALA A 646 1.25 2.45 -18.36
N TYR A 647 2.03 1.42 -18.03
CA TYR A 647 3.33 1.16 -18.63
C TYR A 647 3.20 1.02 -20.15
N ALA A 648 2.22 0.25 -20.62
CA ALA A 648 2.00 0.04 -22.04
C ALA A 648 1.71 1.34 -22.80
N ARG A 649 0.86 2.21 -22.24
CA ARG A 649 0.60 3.56 -22.79
C ARG A 649 1.84 4.43 -22.79
N SER A 650 2.64 4.38 -21.73
CA SER A 650 3.86 5.19 -21.60
C SER A 650 4.96 4.80 -22.58
N ARG A 651 5.08 3.49 -22.89
CA ARG A 651 6.01 2.96 -23.89
C ARG A 651 5.49 3.19 -25.31
N GLY A 652 4.19 3.02 -25.50
CA GLY A 652 3.50 3.20 -26.78
C GLY A 652 2.88 1.89 -27.23
N VAL A 653 1.56 1.90 -27.45
CA VAL A 653 0.78 0.71 -27.83
C VAL A 653 1.32 0.08 -29.12
N ALA A 654 1.55 0.89 -30.16
CA ALA A 654 2.06 0.43 -31.44
C ALA A 654 3.48 -0.18 -31.34
N GLU A 655 4.34 0.35 -30.47
CA GLU A 655 5.68 -0.21 -30.23
C GLU A 655 5.57 -1.60 -29.61
N ILE A 656 4.71 -1.76 -28.59
CA ILE A 656 4.54 -3.02 -27.90
C ILE A 656 3.91 -4.08 -28.82
N THR A 657 2.88 -3.75 -29.58
CA THR A 657 2.24 -4.71 -30.50
C THR A 657 3.21 -5.16 -31.60
N ALA A 658 4.04 -4.26 -32.12
CA ALA A 658 5.11 -4.62 -33.05
C ALA A 658 6.13 -5.56 -32.40
N ARG A 659 6.51 -5.27 -31.15
CA ARG A 659 7.46 -6.09 -30.38
C ARG A 659 6.90 -7.48 -30.06
N LEU A 660 5.65 -7.58 -29.65
CA LEU A 660 4.93 -8.83 -29.44
C LEU A 660 4.88 -9.66 -30.73
N THR A 661 4.60 -9.03 -31.87
CA THR A 661 4.61 -9.70 -33.18
C THR A 661 6.00 -10.26 -33.53
N GLU A 662 7.08 -9.52 -33.24
CA GLU A 662 8.44 -10.00 -33.43
C GLU A 662 8.75 -11.21 -32.53
N LEU A 663 8.40 -11.12 -31.25
CA LEU A 663 8.55 -12.22 -30.30
C LEU A 663 7.72 -13.44 -30.71
N ALA A 664 6.52 -13.24 -31.25
CA ALA A 664 5.67 -14.32 -31.76
C ALA A 664 6.32 -15.07 -32.92
N ARG A 665 6.96 -14.37 -33.86
CA ARG A 665 7.72 -15.01 -34.95
C ARG A 665 8.91 -15.81 -34.45
N ARG A 666 9.59 -15.33 -33.40
CA ARG A 666 10.82 -15.94 -32.89
C ARG A 666 10.56 -17.09 -31.92
N TYR A 667 9.56 -16.95 -31.07
CA TYR A 667 9.33 -17.83 -29.93
C TYR A 667 8.00 -18.58 -30.00
N GLY A 668 7.05 -18.15 -30.84
CA GLY A 668 5.78 -18.84 -31.07
C GLY A 668 4.56 -18.04 -30.59
N SER A 669 3.37 -18.61 -30.84
CA SER A 669 2.07 -17.92 -30.75
C SER A 669 1.69 -17.37 -29.37
N ARG A 670 2.35 -17.80 -28.29
CA ARG A 670 2.11 -17.26 -26.94
C ARG A 670 2.40 -15.76 -26.79
N PHE A 671 3.10 -15.16 -27.76
CA PHE A 671 3.35 -13.72 -27.85
C PHE A 671 2.43 -13.00 -28.84
N GLU A 672 1.48 -13.68 -29.48
CA GLU A 672 0.55 -13.04 -30.41
C GLU A 672 -0.22 -11.90 -29.69
N PRO A 673 -0.23 -10.68 -30.25
CA PRO A 673 -0.96 -9.57 -29.64
C PRO A 673 -2.46 -9.90 -29.53
N ASP A 674 -3.05 -9.69 -28.36
CA ASP A 674 -4.49 -9.83 -28.16
C ASP A 674 -5.27 -8.74 -28.92
N GLU A 675 -6.44 -9.06 -29.47
CA GLU A 675 -7.26 -8.09 -30.23
C GLU A 675 -7.67 -6.85 -29.39
N GLY A 676 -7.65 -6.98 -28.06
CA GLY A 676 -7.96 -5.94 -27.11
C GLY A 676 -6.97 -4.78 -27.09
N TRP A 677 -5.82 -4.87 -27.76
CA TRP A 677 -4.86 -3.75 -27.84
C TRP A 677 -5.50 -2.47 -28.42
N SER A 678 -6.50 -2.64 -29.29
CA SER A 678 -7.34 -1.56 -29.82
C SER A 678 -8.07 -0.75 -28.75
N LEU A 679 -8.35 -1.33 -27.57
CA LEU A 679 -9.00 -0.64 -26.45
C LEU A 679 -8.08 0.36 -25.73
N LEU A 680 -6.77 0.27 -25.95
CA LEU A 680 -5.76 1.13 -25.33
C LEU A 680 -5.26 2.25 -26.24
N GLU A 681 -5.60 2.19 -27.52
CA GLU A 681 -5.29 3.28 -28.44
C GLU A 681 -6.04 4.55 -28.02
N PRO A 682 -5.43 5.74 -28.19
CA PRO A 682 -6.16 6.98 -27.99
C PRO A 682 -7.35 6.98 -28.94
N GLN A 683 -8.57 7.08 -28.41
CA GLN A 683 -9.73 7.30 -29.27
C GLN A 683 -9.46 8.58 -30.06
N THR A 684 -9.23 8.45 -31.37
CA THR A 684 -9.22 9.60 -32.25
C THR A 684 -10.57 10.28 -32.06
N ALA A 685 -10.56 11.56 -31.71
CA ALA A 685 -11.78 12.33 -31.54
C ALA A 685 -12.64 12.13 -32.78
N SER A 686 -13.71 11.33 -32.64
CA SER A 686 -14.63 11.06 -33.74
C SER A 686 -15.11 12.40 -34.22
N SER A 687 -14.82 12.69 -35.48
CA SER A 687 -15.31 13.83 -36.21
C SER A 687 -16.85 13.79 -36.22
N ALA A 688 -17.46 14.38 -35.19
CA ALA A 688 -18.79 14.92 -35.31
C ALA A 688 -18.68 16.08 -36.31
N LYS A 689 -18.92 15.78 -37.58
CA LYS A 689 -19.28 16.78 -38.59
C LYS A 689 -20.71 17.28 -38.28
N PRO A 690 -20.98 18.55 -38.61
CA PRO A 690 -21.86 19.44 -37.84
C PRO A 690 -23.33 19.05 -37.78
#